data_AF-A0A9Q8Z162-F1
#
_entry.id   AF-A0A9Q8Z162-F1
#
_cell.length_a   1.000
_cell.length_b   1.000
_cell.length_c   1.000
_cell.angle_alpha   90.00
_cell.angle_beta   90.00
_cell.angle_gamma   90.00
#
_symmetry.space_group_name_H-M   'P 1'
#
loop_
_entity.id
_entity.type
_entity.pdbx_description
1 polymer ?
#
loop_
_entity_poly.entity_id
_entity_poly.type
_entity_poly.pdbx_seq_one_letter_code
_entity_poly.pdbx_strand_id
1 'polypeptide(L)'
;MTAPQPPPLANIRVLEFAGLAPGPFAGMLLADYGASVLRIDRAPASPTSDQLTRRKTSICVNLKSPAGLALIKKIIPQVDVLIDPFRPGVLEKAGLDPEKVLLKLNKRLIVARMTGFRRDGKYAHMAGHDINYIAVSGVLSMFGRKGEKPYPPGNVVGDFAGGGAMCFLGILLALLARERSGFGQVVEANMVDGSAILATMPRLGLKTEVWKGERGTNMLDGGAPFYDTYETKDGRYMAVGAIEPQFYAALLKGMGLKPSDLPGTRDNRADWPKLKEFFAAEFKKKTRAEWEAIFDGTDACCTPVFTQAELEEQGFDQRPAVTLKTSPGYAVHEGSDDRSAAEGQGIGWQGSGWSEKGLKPGSGGEDTLKAGYKCDEQKPFCGRCMRLKITCKGYGVRLKWQDDAVNTPAKPPRKSRKKKVIEQAHPLSPASVNSFSSMPLIISSPDNSLSSPGSTKSLPLLPLNSPALAYGLSPEDRWLLDYWVDQLSTLISVAPNMGISTPFQRHLTAMAYQSPALRSTILSMAANHLATSSKDPFLYFQRYRHQRDAIHELQRMIQHPSEMNAEPALATVMMMQVSARLFGEDEEATVANHLAGAKAMIVRSQGEDWLAGSGAQFLMSLFAYHDILSSVSRGSTPLLDHETDFTAIEGEHSLASIANVLLVVAQTSKLQHTIKMRRSLSPSVPALTEDENTTGTHIQQKLLAMDFATCKQEDEQETPDIKLTAEAYRHAAFIYLYRTWLDIGAPNPISMDHIDQCLAYLQQVDVRSPLTTAHIWPLFTAGCEAIDSTQRQFVRNRFEEMYAVKRFPSLRRVMRDIEHVWVAKDMEQQTKGQDGMAKVDCIQVILKNRGREVDLA
;
A
#
# COMPACT_ATOMS: atom_id res chain seq x y z
N MET A 1 19.80 13.04 -10.91
CA MET A 1 18.77 12.14 -11.48
C MET A 1 18.40 11.12 -10.41
N THR A 2 17.13 10.75 -10.28
CA THR A 2 16.70 9.67 -9.37
C THR A 2 17.06 8.30 -9.97
N ALA A 3 17.36 7.32 -9.13
CA ALA A 3 17.52 5.94 -9.57
C ALA A 3 16.19 5.41 -10.16
N PRO A 4 16.23 4.59 -11.22
CA PRO A 4 15.02 4.05 -11.84
C PRO A 4 14.23 3.20 -10.85
N GLN A 5 12.91 3.31 -10.92
CA GLN A 5 11.98 2.43 -10.20
C GLN A 5 11.92 1.06 -10.90
N PRO A 6 11.52 -0.01 -10.19
CA PRO A 6 11.25 -1.30 -10.84
C PRO A 6 10.20 -1.17 -11.96
N PRO A 7 10.19 -2.09 -12.94
CA PRO A 7 9.21 -2.09 -14.02
C PRO A 7 7.75 -2.10 -13.51
N PRO A 8 6.79 -1.55 -14.27
CA PRO A 8 5.48 -1.16 -13.75
C PRO A 8 4.56 -2.34 -13.39
N LEU A 9 4.88 -3.55 -13.85
CA LEU A 9 4.20 -4.79 -13.49
C LEU A 9 5.07 -5.72 -12.65
N ALA A 10 6.13 -5.20 -12.03
CA ALA A 10 6.88 -5.94 -11.01
C ALA A 10 5.94 -6.56 -9.97
N ASN A 11 6.24 -7.78 -9.54
CA ASN A 11 5.48 -8.57 -8.58
C ASN A 11 4.02 -8.93 -8.97
N ILE A 12 3.50 -8.49 -10.12
CA ILE A 12 2.27 -9.04 -10.74
C ILE A 12 2.56 -10.45 -11.23
N ARG A 13 1.66 -11.40 -10.96
CA ARG A 13 1.86 -12.81 -11.33
C ARG A 13 0.81 -13.31 -12.29
N VAL A 14 1.25 -13.89 -13.40
CA VAL A 14 0.40 -14.33 -14.50
C VAL A 14 0.44 -15.85 -14.60
N LEU A 15 -0.73 -16.48 -14.67
CA LEU A 15 -0.90 -17.88 -15.02
C LEU A 15 -1.39 -17.95 -16.47
N GLU A 16 -0.50 -18.24 -17.41
CA GLU A 16 -0.81 -18.35 -18.83
C GLU A 16 -1.16 -19.81 -19.16
N PHE A 17 -2.39 -20.12 -19.56
CA PHE A 17 -2.63 -21.40 -20.22
C PHE A 17 -2.03 -21.39 -21.63
N ALA A 18 -1.29 -22.43 -22.01
CA ALA A 18 -0.67 -22.49 -23.33
C ALA A 18 -1.72 -22.43 -24.45
N GLY A 19 -1.56 -21.43 -25.32
CA GLY A 19 -2.41 -21.14 -26.47
C GLY A 19 -1.60 -20.89 -27.74
N LEU A 20 -2.14 -20.09 -28.65
CA LEU A 20 -1.46 -19.58 -29.84
C LEU A 20 -1.44 -18.05 -29.82
N ALA A 21 -0.52 -17.47 -30.60
CA ALA A 21 -0.32 -16.03 -30.90
C ALA A 21 -0.87 -15.00 -29.88
N PRO A 22 -2.16 -14.59 -29.91
CA PRO A 22 -2.70 -13.54 -29.02
C PRO A 22 -2.46 -13.76 -27.52
N GLY A 23 -2.63 -14.99 -27.02
CA GLY A 23 -2.49 -15.31 -25.60
C GLY A 23 -1.04 -15.22 -25.12
N PRO A 24 -0.10 -15.95 -25.77
CA PRO A 24 1.32 -15.81 -25.55
C PRO A 24 1.84 -14.38 -25.77
N PHE A 25 1.34 -13.63 -26.77
CA PHE A 25 1.73 -12.23 -26.97
C PHE A 25 1.33 -11.33 -25.79
N ALA A 26 0.09 -11.46 -25.30
CA ALA A 26 -0.34 -10.74 -24.10
C ALA A 26 0.53 -11.11 -22.87
N GLY A 27 0.84 -12.39 -22.68
CA GLY A 27 1.74 -12.85 -21.62
C GLY A 27 3.19 -12.34 -21.78
N MET A 28 3.68 -12.23 -23.02
CA MET A 28 5.02 -11.71 -23.32
C MET A 28 5.13 -10.22 -22.97
N LEU A 29 4.14 -9.40 -23.37
CA LEU A 29 4.07 -7.99 -22.98
C LEU A 29 4.04 -7.83 -21.46
N LEU A 30 3.28 -8.65 -20.73
CA LEU A 30 3.27 -8.60 -19.26
C LEU A 30 4.67 -8.90 -18.68
N ALA A 31 5.38 -9.89 -19.22
CA ALA A 31 6.73 -10.26 -18.79
C ALA A 31 7.78 -9.16 -19.07
N ASP A 32 7.72 -8.53 -20.24
CA ASP A 32 8.60 -7.42 -20.64
C ASP A 32 8.44 -6.20 -19.70
N TYR A 33 7.26 -5.97 -19.12
CA TYR A 33 7.01 -4.92 -18.12
C TYR A 33 7.15 -5.38 -16.65
N GLY A 34 7.71 -6.55 -16.37
CA GLY A 34 8.08 -6.97 -15.01
C GLY A 34 7.26 -8.10 -14.39
N ALA A 35 6.18 -8.56 -15.04
CA ALA A 35 5.31 -9.58 -14.46
C ALA A 35 5.98 -10.96 -14.44
N SER A 36 5.77 -11.71 -13.36
CA SER A 36 6.21 -13.11 -13.24
C SER A 36 5.21 -14.03 -13.94
N VAL A 37 5.55 -14.49 -15.15
CA VAL A 37 4.66 -15.31 -15.98
C VAL A 37 5.00 -16.80 -15.86
N LEU A 38 4.05 -17.58 -15.36
CA LEU A 38 4.08 -19.04 -15.35
C LEU A 38 3.11 -19.59 -16.40
N ARG A 39 3.67 -20.17 -17.46
CA ARG A 39 2.96 -20.89 -18.50
C ARG A 39 2.61 -22.31 -18.04
N ILE A 40 1.40 -22.73 -18.38
CA ILE A 40 0.87 -24.06 -18.16
C ILE A 40 0.77 -24.75 -19.53
N ASP A 41 1.84 -25.48 -19.87
CA ASP A 41 1.87 -26.32 -21.06
C ASP A 41 1.13 -27.63 -20.81
N ARG A 42 0.61 -28.23 -21.89
CA ARG A 42 -0.13 -29.49 -21.80
C ARG A 42 0.84 -30.65 -21.58
N ALA A 43 0.51 -31.56 -20.67
CA ALA A 43 1.22 -32.85 -20.54
C ALA A 43 0.54 -33.93 -21.42
N PRO A 44 1.29 -34.85 -22.04
CA PRO A 44 2.76 -34.98 -22.03
C PRO A 44 3.46 -33.84 -22.78
N ALA A 45 4.71 -33.57 -22.38
CA ALA A 45 5.47 -32.41 -22.82
C ALA A 45 6.04 -32.56 -24.25
N SER A 46 5.30 -32.06 -25.25
CA SER A 46 5.84 -31.84 -26.59
C SER A 46 6.53 -30.47 -26.68
N PRO A 47 7.72 -30.34 -27.28
CA PRO A 47 8.36 -29.05 -27.52
C PRO A 47 7.40 -28.10 -28.27
N THR A 48 7.26 -26.87 -27.77
CA THR A 48 6.48 -25.84 -28.43
C THR A 48 7.35 -25.09 -29.45
N SER A 49 6.79 -24.77 -30.61
CA SER A 49 7.41 -23.87 -31.60
C SER A 49 7.11 -22.39 -31.35
N ASP A 50 6.33 -22.09 -30.31
CA ASP A 50 5.95 -20.74 -29.90
C ASP A 50 7.18 -19.87 -29.60
N GLN A 51 7.33 -18.77 -30.36
CA GLN A 51 8.43 -17.80 -30.24
C GLN A 51 8.02 -16.55 -29.43
N LEU A 52 6.92 -16.62 -28.69
CA LEU A 52 6.41 -15.54 -27.85
C LEU A 52 6.58 -15.91 -26.36
N THR A 53 7.75 -16.44 -26.00
CA THR A 53 7.97 -17.12 -24.71
C THR A 53 9.10 -16.55 -23.86
N ARG A 54 9.83 -15.54 -24.35
CA ARG A 54 10.83 -14.78 -23.58
C ARG A 54 10.36 -14.35 -22.20
N ARG A 55 11.27 -14.37 -21.23
CA ARG A 55 11.07 -13.97 -19.83
C ARG A 55 9.99 -14.75 -19.06
N LYS A 56 9.36 -15.79 -19.66
CA LYS A 56 8.40 -16.69 -19.00
C LYS A 56 9.08 -17.93 -18.41
N THR A 57 8.35 -18.64 -17.57
CA THR A 57 8.69 -19.99 -17.07
C THR A 57 7.52 -20.95 -17.34
N SER A 58 7.75 -22.27 -17.35
CA SER A 58 6.73 -23.27 -17.67
C SER A 58 6.65 -24.41 -16.65
N ILE A 59 5.44 -24.91 -16.39
CA ILE A 59 5.18 -26.27 -15.90
C ILE A 59 4.24 -27.02 -16.86
N CYS A 60 4.39 -28.34 -16.94
CA CYS A 60 3.51 -29.21 -17.73
C CYS A 60 2.39 -29.78 -16.84
N VAL A 61 1.12 -29.53 -17.21
CA VAL A 61 -0.04 -29.99 -16.44
C VAL A 61 -1.08 -30.64 -17.34
N ASN A 62 -1.53 -31.85 -16.97
CA ASN A 62 -2.71 -32.46 -17.60
C ASN A 62 -3.99 -31.88 -16.98
N LEU A 63 -4.55 -30.83 -17.61
CA LEU A 63 -5.80 -30.18 -17.19
C LEU A 63 -7.05 -31.06 -17.31
N LYS A 64 -6.97 -32.27 -17.88
CA LYS A 64 -8.05 -33.26 -17.83
C LYS A 64 -7.97 -34.18 -16.61
N SER A 65 -6.85 -34.16 -15.87
CA SER A 65 -6.64 -35.02 -14.70
C SER A 65 -7.12 -34.33 -13.40
N PRO A 66 -7.72 -35.06 -12.44
CA PRO A 66 -8.09 -34.49 -11.15
C PRO A 66 -6.90 -33.86 -10.40
N ALA A 67 -5.72 -34.49 -10.47
CA ALA A 67 -4.49 -33.98 -9.86
C ALA A 67 -4.02 -32.66 -10.50
N GLY A 68 -4.04 -32.55 -11.83
CA GLY A 68 -3.71 -31.31 -12.53
C GLY A 68 -4.67 -30.17 -12.21
N LEU A 69 -5.98 -30.46 -12.16
CA LEU A 69 -6.99 -29.47 -11.74
C LEU A 69 -6.84 -29.06 -10.28
N ALA A 70 -6.48 -29.99 -9.38
CA ALA A 70 -6.17 -29.67 -7.99
C ALA A 70 -4.92 -28.78 -7.86
N LEU A 71 -3.86 -29.05 -8.65
CA LEU A 71 -2.65 -28.23 -8.70
C LEU A 71 -2.97 -26.78 -9.13
N ILE A 72 -3.71 -26.59 -10.22
CA ILE A 72 -4.15 -25.26 -10.65
C ILE A 72 -4.97 -24.58 -9.55
N LYS A 73 -5.97 -25.25 -8.98
CA LYS A 73 -6.82 -24.69 -7.91
C LYS A 73 -6.04 -24.32 -6.64
N LYS A 74 -4.94 -25.02 -6.33
CA LYS A 74 -3.99 -24.71 -5.25
C LYS A 74 -3.09 -23.49 -5.57
N ILE A 75 -2.84 -23.22 -6.85
CA ILE A 75 -2.04 -22.07 -7.33
C ILE A 75 -2.88 -20.78 -7.38
N ILE A 76 -4.12 -20.84 -7.86
CA ILE A 76 -5.02 -19.69 -8.09
C ILE A 76 -5.09 -18.64 -6.94
N PRO A 77 -5.12 -18.99 -5.64
CA PRO A 77 -5.09 -18.02 -4.53
C PRO A 77 -3.88 -17.09 -4.50
N GLN A 78 -2.83 -17.40 -5.27
CA GLN A 78 -1.57 -16.66 -5.35
C GLN A 78 -1.36 -15.92 -6.68
N VAL A 79 -2.27 -16.08 -7.66
CA VAL A 79 -2.18 -15.50 -9.00
C VAL A 79 -2.88 -14.13 -9.06
N ASP A 80 -2.36 -13.18 -9.83
CA ASP A 80 -3.02 -11.89 -10.08
C ASP A 80 -3.85 -11.91 -11.36
N VAL A 81 -3.30 -12.50 -12.42
CA VAL A 81 -3.90 -12.58 -13.76
C VAL A 81 -3.88 -14.03 -14.26
N LEU A 82 -4.99 -14.53 -14.79
CA LEU A 82 -5.06 -15.78 -15.54
C LEU A 82 -5.40 -15.47 -16.99
N ILE A 83 -4.68 -16.07 -17.95
CA ILE A 83 -4.96 -15.96 -19.38
C ILE A 83 -5.63 -17.27 -19.84
N ASP A 84 -6.88 -17.16 -20.32
CA ASP A 84 -7.71 -18.22 -20.90
C ASP A 84 -7.82 -18.04 -22.43
N PRO A 85 -6.98 -18.71 -23.24
CA PRO A 85 -7.02 -18.62 -24.70
C PRO A 85 -8.00 -19.65 -25.31
N PHE A 86 -8.91 -20.23 -24.53
CA PHE A 86 -9.78 -21.31 -24.98
C PHE A 86 -11.15 -20.82 -25.47
N ARG A 87 -11.78 -21.62 -26.34
CA ARG A 87 -13.14 -21.34 -26.84
C ARG A 87 -14.16 -21.28 -25.69
N PRO A 88 -15.28 -20.55 -25.85
CA PRO A 88 -16.34 -20.48 -24.85
C PRO A 88 -16.81 -21.86 -24.38
N GLY A 89 -16.87 -22.03 -23.05
CA GLY A 89 -17.26 -23.29 -22.39
C GLY A 89 -16.13 -24.29 -22.15
N VAL A 90 -14.91 -24.09 -22.66
CA VAL A 90 -13.81 -25.06 -22.47
C VAL A 90 -13.23 -25.00 -21.06
N LEU A 91 -12.96 -23.80 -20.54
CA LEU A 91 -12.45 -23.62 -19.17
C LEU A 91 -13.50 -24.03 -18.13
N GLU A 92 -14.76 -23.75 -18.42
CA GLU A 92 -15.93 -24.15 -17.66
C GLU A 92 -16.06 -25.68 -17.60
N LYS A 93 -15.94 -26.38 -18.75
CA LYS A 93 -15.91 -27.86 -18.84
C LYS A 93 -14.70 -28.49 -18.16
N ALA A 94 -13.58 -27.77 -18.05
CA ALA A 94 -12.43 -28.17 -17.24
C ALA A 94 -12.65 -27.97 -15.72
N GLY A 95 -13.83 -27.52 -15.28
CA GLY A 95 -14.12 -27.27 -13.87
C GLY A 95 -13.35 -26.08 -13.29
N LEU A 96 -12.99 -25.11 -14.15
CA LEU A 96 -12.27 -23.87 -13.84
C LEU A 96 -13.12 -22.64 -14.25
N ASP A 97 -14.44 -22.74 -14.16
CA ASP A 97 -15.40 -21.65 -14.43
C ASP A 97 -14.98 -20.34 -13.70
N PRO A 98 -14.87 -19.19 -14.41
CA PRO A 98 -14.36 -17.95 -13.82
C PRO A 98 -15.11 -17.49 -12.58
N GLU A 99 -16.44 -17.47 -12.62
CA GLU A 99 -17.28 -16.94 -11.54
C GLU A 99 -17.59 -18.01 -10.50
N LYS A 100 -17.90 -19.22 -10.94
CA LYS A 100 -18.35 -20.30 -10.06
C LYS A 100 -17.19 -20.95 -9.30
N VAL A 101 -15.97 -20.85 -9.81
CA VAL A 101 -14.76 -21.47 -9.24
C VAL A 101 -13.62 -20.46 -9.02
N LEU A 102 -13.09 -19.82 -10.08
CA LEU A 102 -11.81 -19.11 -9.99
C LEU A 102 -11.86 -17.87 -9.10
N LEU A 103 -12.88 -17.01 -9.27
CA LEU A 103 -13.09 -15.81 -8.46
C LEU A 103 -13.51 -16.15 -7.01
N LYS A 104 -14.05 -17.35 -6.75
CA LYS A 104 -14.29 -17.82 -5.38
C LYS A 104 -13.00 -18.25 -4.68
N LEU A 105 -12.13 -18.98 -5.39
CA LEU A 105 -10.78 -19.31 -4.92
C LEU A 105 -9.92 -18.04 -4.75
N ASN A 106 -10.09 -17.05 -5.64
CA ASN A 106 -9.38 -15.79 -5.56
C ASN A 106 -10.18 -14.58 -6.07
N LYS A 107 -10.86 -13.87 -5.15
CA LYS A 107 -11.59 -12.61 -5.44
C LYS A 107 -10.72 -11.46 -5.99
N ARG A 108 -9.37 -11.60 -6.03
CA ARG A 108 -8.43 -10.64 -6.64
C ARG A 108 -7.92 -11.06 -8.02
N LEU A 109 -8.32 -12.23 -8.52
CA LEU A 109 -7.89 -12.73 -9.82
C LEU A 109 -8.54 -11.94 -10.95
N ILE A 110 -7.75 -11.52 -11.92
CA ILE A 110 -8.23 -11.05 -13.22
C ILE A 110 -8.24 -12.24 -14.16
N VAL A 111 -9.41 -12.62 -14.69
CA VAL A 111 -9.54 -13.73 -15.64
C VAL A 111 -9.65 -13.15 -17.04
N ALA A 112 -8.52 -13.02 -17.72
CA ALA A 112 -8.44 -12.50 -19.07
C ALA A 112 -8.71 -13.61 -20.08
N ARG A 113 -9.87 -13.53 -20.73
CA ARG A 113 -10.31 -14.48 -21.74
C ARG A 113 -10.01 -13.90 -23.11
N MET A 114 -9.38 -14.70 -23.95
CA MET A 114 -8.93 -14.31 -25.28
C MET A 114 -9.54 -15.24 -26.30
N THR A 115 -10.48 -14.72 -27.09
CA THR A 115 -11.17 -15.46 -28.16
C THR A 115 -11.05 -14.73 -29.50
N GLY A 116 -11.19 -15.45 -30.61
CA GLY A 116 -11.22 -14.82 -31.93
C GLY A 116 -12.54 -14.09 -32.19
N PHE A 117 -13.63 -14.85 -32.24
CA PHE A 117 -14.98 -14.30 -32.23
C PHE A 117 -15.38 -13.82 -30.84
N ARG A 118 -16.44 -13.02 -30.76
CA ARG A 118 -17.19 -12.75 -29.53
C ARG A 118 -17.66 -14.06 -28.89
N ARG A 119 -17.96 -14.01 -27.59
CA ARG A 119 -18.44 -15.17 -26.82
C ARG A 119 -19.94 -15.45 -26.97
N ASP A 120 -20.66 -14.55 -27.63
CA ASP A 120 -22.09 -14.61 -27.94
C ASP A 120 -22.35 -14.58 -29.46
N GLY A 121 -23.61 -14.75 -29.84
CA GLY A 121 -24.04 -14.70 -31.23
C GLY A 121 -23.56 -15.86 -32.11
N LYS A 122 -23.77 -15.71 -33.42
CA LYS A 122 -23.69 -16.79 -34.44
C LYS A 122 -22.34 -17.54 -34.47
N TYR A 123 -21.23 -16.88 -34.13
CA TYR A 123 -19.88 -17.42 -34.35
C TYR A 123 -19.17 -17.88 -33.06
N ALA A 124 -19.78 -17.75 -31.88
CA ALA A 124 -19.14 -17.96 -30.58
C ALA A 124 -18.43 -19.32 -30.40
N HIS A 125 -18.98 -20.39 -30.96
CA HIS A 125 -18.40 -21.74 -30.85
C HIS A 125 -17.62 -22.18 -32.10
N MET A 126 -17.63 -21.36 -33.16
CA MET A 126 -17.07 -21.69 -34.47
C MET A 126 -15.53 -21.79 -34.42
N ALA A 127 -14.96 -22.53 -35.36
CA ALA A 127 -13.52 -22.50 -35.62
C ALA A 127 -13.14 -21.26 -36.43
N GLY A 128 -11.88 -20.84 -36.31
CA GLY A 128 -11.28 -19.81 -37.14
C GLY A 128 -9.87 -19.48 -36.70
N HIS A 129 -9.18 -18.68 -37.50
CA HIS A 129 -7.92 -18.00 -37.22
C HIS A 129 -8.06 -16.52 -37.59
N ASP A 130 -7.02 -15.70 -37.39
CA ASP A 130 -6.97 -14.25 -37.68
C ASP A 130 -7.87 -13.81 -38.85
N ILE A 131 -7.60 -14.34 -40.05
CA ILE A 131 -8.31 -14.02 -41.30
C ILE A 131 -9.84 -14.13 -41.19
N ASN A 132 -10.36 -15.08 -40.41
CA ASN A 132 -11.80 -15.25 -40.21
C ASN A 132 -12.37 -14.20 -39.24
N TYR A 133 -11.59 -13.77 -38.25
CA TYR A 133 -11.98 -12.75 -37.30
C TYR A 133 -11.92 -11.35 -37.93
N ILE A 134 -10.85 -11.04 -38.67
CA ILE A 134 -10.76 -9.78 -39.43
C ILE A 134 -11.78 -9.72 -40.58
N ALA A 135 -12.19 -10.85 -41.16
CA ALA A 135 -13.34 -10.91 -42.08
C ALA A 135 -14.66 -10.55 -41.38
N VAL A 136 -14.96 -11.16 -40.23
CA VAL A 136 -16.22 -10.91 -39.50
C VAL A 136 -16.28 -9.51 -38.87
N SER A 137 -15.13 -8.90 -38.55
CA SER A 137 -15.04 -7.49 -38.15
C SER A 137 -15.28 -6.49 -39.29
N GLY A 138 -15.34 -6.97 -40.55
CA GLY A 138 -15.38 -6.17 -41.76
C GLY A 138 -14.01 -5.66 -42.24
N VAL A 139 -12.98 -5.65 -41.37
CA VAL A 139 -11.68 -5.02 -41.65
C VAL A 139 -10.92 -5.66 -42.80
N LEU A 140 -11.00 -6.99 -42.99
CA LEU A 140 -10.37 -7.67 -44.13
C LEU A 140 -10.82 -7.08 -45.48
N SER A 141 -12.08 -6.62 -45.59
CA SER A 141 -12.61 -6.06 -46.84
C SER A 141 -11.93 -4.77 -47.29
N MET A 142 -11.17 -4.12 -46.40
CA MET A 142 -10.44 -2.88 -46.64
C MET A 142 -9.04 -3.10 -47.25
N PHE A 143 -8.48 -4.32 -47.19
CA PHE A 143 -7.09 -4.60 -47.60
C PHE A 143 -6.98 -5.29 -48.97
N GLY A 144 -6.06 -4.83 -49.82
CA GLY A 144 -5.86 -5.27 -51.21
C GLY A 144 -6.15 -4.16 -52.23
N ARG A 145 -5.85 -4.36 -53.52
CA ARG A 145 -6.14 -3.35 -54.55
C ARG A 145 -7.59 -3.39 -55.03
N LYS A 146 -7.98 -2.38 -55.83
CA LYS A 146 -9.22 -2.37 -56.61
C LYS A 146 -9.27 -3.56 -57.56
N GLY A 147 -10.43 -4.20 -57.68
CA GLY A 147 -10.66 -5.36 -58.56
C GLY A 147 -10.08 -6.68 -58.05
N GLU A 148 -9.10 -6.66 -57.15
CA GLU A 148 -8.52 -7.85 -56.53
C GLU A 148 -9.38 -8.41 -55.39
N LYS A 149 -9.12 -9.67 -55.01
CA LYS A 149 -9.65 -10.25 -53.77
C LYS A 149 -9.07 -9.54 -52.54
N PRO A 150 -9.78 -9.52 -51.39
CA PRO A 150 -9.21 -9.06 -50.13
C PRO A 150 -7.93 -9.82 -49.74
N TYR A 151 -6.93 -9.10 -49.22
CA TYR A 151 -5.62 -9.63 -48.81
C TYR A 151 -5.46 -9.65 -47.29
N PRO A 152 -5.05 -10.79 -46.67
CA PRO A 152 -4.79 -10.85 -45.23
C PRO A 152 -3.42 -10.23 -44.88
N PRO A 153 -3.35 -9.23 -43.99
CA PRO A 153 -2.10 -8.57 -43.56
C PRO A 153 -1.32 -9.44 -42.56
N GLY A 154 -0.89 -10.64 -42.99
CA GLY A 154 -0.39 -11.69 -42.11
C GLY A 154 -1.45 -12.05 -41.06
N ASN A 155 -1.05 -12.05 -39.79
CA ASN A 155 -1.95 -12.07 -38.63
C ASN A 155 -1.72 -10.87 -37.68
N VAL A 156 -1.24 -9.74 -38.23
CA VAL A 156 -0.88 -8.55 -37.43
C VAL A 156 -2.12 -7.87 -36.84
N VAL A 157 -3.23 -7.86 -37.58
CA VAL A 157 -4.44 -7.10 -37.22
C VAL A 157 -5.32 -7.84 -36.21
N GLY A 158 -5.56 -9.15 -36.39
CA GLY A 158 -6.42 -9.95 -35.52
C GLY A 158 -5.68 -10.51 -34.32
N ASP A 159 -4.70 -11.40 -34.52
CA ASP A 159 -4.00 -12.10 -33.42
C ASP A 159 -3.22 -11.12 -32.53
N PHE A 160 -2.48 -10.17 -33.13
CA PHE A 160 -1.60 -9.28 -32.37
C PHE A 160 -2.28 -7.99 -31.92
N ALA A 161 -2.67 -7.10 -32.85
CA ALA A 161 -3.17 -5.77 -32.51
C ALA A 161 -4.59 -5.77 -31.93
N GLY A 162 -5.54 -6.46 -32.57
CA GLY A 162 -6.91 -6.62 -32.08
C GLY A 162 -7.05 -7.70 -30.98
N GLY A 163 -6.07 -8.59 -30.87
CA GLY A 163 -6.08 -9.72 -29.94
C GLY A 163 -5.23 -9.45 -28.72
N GLY A 164 -3.97 -9.90 -28.75
CA GLY A 164 -3.09 -9.88 -27.58
C GLY A 164 -2.85 -8.50 -26.99
N ALA A 165 -2.74 -7.44 -27.81
CA ALA A 165 -2.60 -6.07 -27.31
C ALA A 165 -3.88 -5.55 -26.62
N MET A 166 -5.08 -5.87 -27.14
CA MET A 166 -6.34 -5.56 -26.47
C MET A 166 -6.53 -6.35 -25.17
N CYS A 167 -6.05 -7.60 -25.13
CA CYS A 167 -6.02 -8.40 -23.90
C CYS A 167 -5.11 -7.78 -22.84
N PHE A 168 -3.89 -7.38 -23.23
CA PHE A 168 -2.94 -6.66 -22.38
C PHE A 168 -3.54 -5.35 -21.84
N LEU A 169 -4.16 -4.53 -22.70
CA LEU A 169 -4.89 -3.31 -22.29
C LEU A 169 -6.02 -3.62 -21.30
N GLY A 170 -6.85 -4.63 -21.56
CA GLY A 170 -7.92 -5.05 -20.66
C GLY A 170 -7.40 -5.53 -19.29
N ILE A 171 -6.26 -6.22 -19.26
CA ILE A 171 -5.57 -6.62 -18.02
C ILE A 171 -5.07 -5.40 -17.26
N LEU A 172 -4.45 -4.41 -17.92
CA LEU A 172 -4.02 -3.16 -17.27
C LEU A 172 -5.21 -2.37 -16.69
N LEU A 173 -6.29 -2.23 -17.45
CA LEU A 173 -7.53 -1.59 -16.98
C LEU A 173 -8.12 -2.31 -15.77
N ALA A 174 -8.11 -3.64 -15.77
CA ALA A 174 -8.59 -4.44 -14.64
C ALA A 174 -7.66 -4.37 -13.42
N LEU A 175 -6.33 -4.27 -13.60
CA LEU A 175 -5.37 -4.02 -12.52
C LEU A 175 -5.61 -2.65 -11.87
N LEU A 176 -5.79 -1.60 -12.68
CA LEU A 176 -6.10 -0.25 -12.21
C LEU A 176 -7.45 -0.16 -11.49
N ALA A 177 -8.45 -0.90 -11.95
CA ALA A 177 -9.73 -1.03 -11.24
C ALA A 177 -9.56 -1.75 -9.89
N ARG A 178 -8.76 -2.83 -9.86
CA ARG A 178 -8.50 -3.68 -8.68
C ARG A 178 -7.76 -2.99 -7.54
N GLU A 179 -6.96 -1.95 -7.83
CA GLU A 179 -6.34 -1.13 -6.78
C GLU A 179 -7.31 -0.13 -6.13
N ARG A 180 -8.43 0.19 -6.77
CA ARG A 180 -9.52 0.97 -6.17
C ARG A 180 -10.54 0.07 -5.47
N SER A 181 -11.03 -0.98 -6.15
CA SER A 181 -12.09 -1.85 -5.64
C SER A 181 -11.61 -2.92 -4.64
N GLY A 182 -10.32 -3.25 -4.66
CA GLY A 182 -9.78 -4.42 -3.98
C GLY A 182 -10.06 -5.75 -4.69
N PHE A 183 -10.89 -5.78 -5.75
CA PHE A 183 -11.42 -6.99 -6.42
C PHE A 183 -10.92 -7.13 -7.86
N GLY A 184 -10.74 -8.38 -8.30
CA GLY A 184 -10.51 -8.74 -9.70
C GLY A 184 -11.85 -8.98 -10.45
N GLN A 185 -11.76 -9.21 -11.75
CA GLN A 185 -12.92 -9.38 -12.64
C GLN A 185 -12.57 -10.25 -13.86
N VAL A 186 -13.58 -10.62 -14.64
CA VAL A 186 -13.37 -11.20 -15.97
C VAL A 186 -13.06 -10.07 -16.95
N VAL A 187 -12.02 -10.26 -17.78
CA VAL A 187 -11.70 -9.38 -18.92
C VAL A 187 -12.02 -10.17 -20.18
N GLU A 188 -13.01 -9.72 -20.94
CA GLU A 188 -13.42 -10.35 -22.19
C GLU A 188 -12.79 -9.60 -23.37
N ALA A 189 -11.76 -10.17 -23.98
CA ALA A 189 -11.07 -9.60 -25.13
C ALA A 189 -11.26 -10.51 -26.35
N ASN A 190 -11.71 -9.93 -27.48
CA ASN A 190 -11.87 -10.68 -28.72
C ASN A 190 -11.40 -9.94 -29.97
N MET A 191 -10.85 -10.70 -30.92
CA MET A 191 -10.19 -10.16 -32.11
C MET A 191 -11.15 -9.51 -33.09
N VAL A 192 -12.42 -9.93 -33.16
CA VAL A 192 -13.43 -9.26 -34.00
C VAL A 192 -13.62 -7.81 -33.56
N ASP A 193 -13.88 -7.59 -32.27
CA ASP A 193 -14.09 -6.23 -31.75
C ASP A 193 -12.80 -5.42 -31.66
N GLY A 194 -11.68 -6.06 -31.31
CA GLY A 194 -10.36 -5.44 -31.31
C GLY A 194 -9.92 -4.97 -32.70
N SER A 195 -10.21 -5.74 -33.75
CA SER A 195 -9.97 -5.30 -35.14
C SER A 195 -10.95 -4.20 -35.52
N ALA A 196 -12.24 -4.34 -35.17
CA ALA A 196 -13.25 -3.34 -35.48
C ALA A 196 -13.00 -1.98 -34.81
N ILE A 197 -12.41 -1.93 -33.60
CA ILE A 197 -12.06 -0.65 -32.95
C ILE A 197 -10.83 -0.01 -33.61
N LEU A 198 -9.83 -0.78 -34.04
CA LEU A 198 -8.67 -0.27 -34.80
C LEU A 198 -9.11 0.38 -36.12
N ALA A 199 -10.07 -0.21 -36.83
CA ALA A 199 -10.62 0.35 -38.08
C ALA A 199 -11.66 1.48 -37.88
N THR A 200 -11.69 2.15 -36.73
CA THR A 200 -12.68 3.21 -36.44
C THR A 200 -12.58 4.39 -37.39
N MET A 201 -11.37 4.89 -37.70
CA MET A 201 -11.19 6.01 -38.62
C MET A 201 -11.65 5.65 -40.06
N PRO A 202 -11.22 4.53 -40.68
CA PRO A 202 -11.78 4.05 -41.94
C PRO A 202 -13.31 3.91 -41.92
N ARG A 203 -13.87 3.25 -40.89
CA ARG A 203 -15.32 2.98 -40.77
C ARG A 203 -16.16 4.25 -40.68
N LEU A 204 -15.69 5.28 -40.00
CA LEU A 204 -16.35 6.60 -39.97
C LEU A 204 -16.12 7.36 -41.28
N GLY A 205 -14.92 7.23 -41.86
CA GLY A 205 -14.52 7.82 -43.15
C GLY A 205 -15.36 7.36 -44.34
N LEU A 206 -16.06 6.22 -44.26
CA LEU A 206 -16.98 5.70 -45.29
C LEU A 206 -18.08 6.70 -45.71
N LYS A 207 -18.37 7.72 -44.88
CA LYS A 207 -19.35 8.79 -45.16
C LYS A 207 -18.70 10.10 -45.66
N THR A 208 -17.42 10.07 -46.00
CA THR A 208 -16.61 11.26 -46.33
C THR A 208 -15.76 11.00 -47.58
N GLU A 209 -15.31 12.04 -48.26
CA GLU A 209 -14.40 11.88 -49.41
C GLU A 209 -13.15 11.04 -49.08
N VAL A 210 -12.67 11.06 -47.84
CA VAL A 210 -11.45 10.34 -47.41
C VAL A 210 -11.57 8.82 -47.64
N TRP A 211 -12.75 8.22 -47.35
CA TRP A 211 -12.94 6.76 -47.41
C TRP A 211 -14.28 6.27 -48.00
N LYS A 212 -15.08 7.10 -48.69
CA LYS A 212 -16.36 6.66 -49.30
C LYS A 212 -16.24 5.74 -50.54
N GLY A 213 -15.04 5.53 -51.06
CA GLY A 213 -14.76 4.76 -52.28
C GLY A 213 -14.64 3.27 -52.03
N GLU A 214 -14.66 2.48 -53.11
CA GLU A 214 -14.33 1.06 -53.06
C GLU A 214 -12.87 0.83 -52.61
N ARG A 215 -12.56 -0.37 -52.12
CA ARG A 215 -11.19 -0.76 -51.73
C ARG A 215 -10.18 -0.44 -52.83
N GLY A 216 -9.09 0.23 -52.46
CA GLY A 216 -8.00 0.64 -53.35
C GLY A 216 -8.31 1.89 -54.18
N THR A 217 -9.25 2.73 -53.75
CA THR A 217 -9.59 4.02 -54.39
C THR A 217 -9.69 5.20 -53.40
N ASN A 218 -9.37 4.96 -52.14
CA ASN A 218 -9.45 5.94 -51.06
C ASN A 218 -8.11 6.63 -50.81
N MET A 219 -8.10 7.62 -49.92
CA MET A 219 -6.89 8.39 -49.65
C MET A 219 -5.77 7.57 -48.98
N LEU A 220 -6.12 6.51 -48.23
CA LEU A 220 -5.21 5.80 -47.33
C LEU A 220 -5.17 4.27 -47.53
N ASP A 221 -5.76 3.74 -48.60
CA ASP A 221 -5.78 2.30 -48.94
C ASP A 221 -4.97 1.96 -50.21
N GLY A 222 -4.01 2.80 -50.56
CA GLY A 222 -3.31 2.71 -51.84
C GLY A 222 -4.18 3.13 -53.03
N GLY A 223 -5.14 4.04 -52.82
CA GLY A 223 -5.94 4.68 -53.88
C GLY A 223 -5.32 5.97 -54.42
N ALA A 224 -4.65 6.76 -53.58
CA ALA A 224 -4.03 8.04 -53.96
C ALA A 224 -2.58 7.87 -54.47
N PRO A 225 -2.12 8.62 -55.50
CA PRO A 225 -0.73 8.55 -56.03
C PRO A 225 0.33 9.11 -55.07
N PHE A 226 -0.07 9.74 -53.98
CA PHE A 226 0.80 10.29 -52.94
C PHE A 226 0.64 9.56 -51.59
N TYR A 227 -0.06 8.42 -51.60
CA TYR A 227 -0.16 7.49 -50.48
C TYR A 227 -0.17 6.05 -51.01
N ASP A 228 0.99 5.61 -51.52
CA ASP A 228 1.15 4.31 -52.20
C ASP A 228 2.61 3.83 -52.13
N THR A 229 2.88 2.63 -52.64
CA THR A 229 4.23 2.07 -52.82
C THR A 229 4.59 2.01 -54.29
N TYR A 230 5.85 2.33 -54.61
CA TYR A 230 6.38 2.42 -55.97
C TYR A 230 7.62 1.56 -56.15
N GLU A 231 7.61 0.76 -57.21
CA GLU A 231 8.74 -0.10 -57.59
C GLU A 231 9.86 0.75 -58.20
N THR A 232 11.10 0.43 -57.85
CA THR A 232 12.32 1.13 -58.24
C THR A 232 13.12 0.32 -59.27
N LYS A 233 14.20 0.89 -59.81
CA LYS A 233 15.04 0.29 -60.86
C LYS A 233 15.62 -1.09 -60.52
N ASP A 234 15.87 -1.35 -59.23
CA ASP A 234 16.40 -2.63 -58.72
C ASP A 234 15.30 -3.57 -58.19
N GLY A 235 14.02 -3.34 -58.53
CA GLY A 235 12.89 -4.19 -58.14
C GLY A 235 12.48 -4.10 -56.66
N ARG A 236 13.17 -3.26 -55.87
CA ARG A 236 12.79 -2.86 -54.52
C ARG A 236 11.70 -1.78 -54.55
N TYR A 237 11.16 -1.40 -53.38
CA TYR A 237 10.07 -0.41 -53.28
C TYR A 237 10.44 0.80 -52.41
N MET A 238 9.96 1.97 -52.81
CA MET A 238 9.78 3.14 -51.95
C MET A 238 8.30 3.21 -51.52
N ALA A 239 8.04 3.68 -50.30
CA ALA A 239 6.73 4.13 -49.86
C ALA A 239 6.66 5.66 -49.97
N VAL A 240 5.49 6.19 -50.36
CA VAL A 240 5.19 7.62 -50.40
C VAL A 240 3.95 7.87 -49.54
N GLY A 241 4.03 8.86 -48.64
CA GLY A 241 2.95 9.31 -47.77
C GLY A 241 2.76 10.84 -47.77
N ALA A 242 3.06 11.49 -48.89
CA ALA A 242 3.06 12.95 -49.07
C ALA A 242 1.65 13.54 -49.22
N ILE A 243 0.81 13.40 -48.18
CA ILE A 243 -0.59 13.84 -48.18
C ILE A 243 -0.70 15.37 -48.23
N GLU A 244 0.04 16.07 -47.38
CA GLU A 244 -0.03 17.53 -47.24
C GLU A 244 0.66 18.27 -48.40
N PRO A 245 0.17 19.47 -48.82
CA PRO A 245 0.67 20.17 -50.00
C PRO A 245 2.18 20.45 -49.98
N GLN A 246 2.73 20.82 -48.83
CA GLN A 246 4.16 21.12 -48.67
C GLN A 246 5.04 19.87 -48.76
N PHE A 247 4.58 18.73 -48.27
CA PHE A 247 5.30 17.45 -48.38
C PHE A 247 5.25 16.92 -49.81
N TYR A 248 4.11 17.07 -50.49
CA TYR A 248 3.99 16.78 -51.92
C TYR A 248 4.91 17.69 -52.78
N ALA A 249 5.05 18.97 -52.42
CA ALA A 249 6.00 19.86 -53.08
C ALA A 249 7.47 19.47 -52.81
N ALA A 250 7.79 19.00 -51.60
CA ALA A 250 9.12 18.48 -51.26
C ALA A 250 9.44 17.18 -52.04
N LEU A 251 8.48 16.28 -52.19
CA LEU A 251 8.58 15.09 -53.05
C LEU A 251 8.90 15.48 -54.50
N LEU A 252 8.09 16.34 -55.13
CA LEU A 252 8.33 16.80 -56.50
C LEU A 252 9.72 17.44 -56.66
N LYS A 253 10.13 18.29 -55.69
CA LYS A 253 11.45 18.92 -55.68
C LYS A 253 12.59 17.89 -55.64
N GLY A 254 12.48 16.85 -54.81
CA GLY A 254 13.48 15.77 -54.75
C GLY A 254 13.52 14.93 -56.03
N MET A 255 12.38 14.73 -56.68
CA MET A 255 12.30 14.09 -58.00
C MET A 255 12.78 15.00 -59.16
N GLY A 256 13.07 16.27 -58.91
CA GLY A 256 13.47 17.26 -59.92
C GLY A 256 12.31 17.78 -60.79
N LEU A 257 11.06 17.56 -60.35
CA LEU A 257 9.83 17.83 -61.10
C LEU A 257 9.18 19.16 -60.69
N LYS A 258 8.50 19.80 -61.65
CA LYS A 258 7.59 20.92 -61.43
C LYS A 258 6.13 20.47 -61.60
N PRO A 259 5.15 21.21 -61.06
CA PRO A 259 3.73 20.93 -61.31
C PRO A 259 3.32 20.98 -62.80
N SER A 260 4.08 21.68 -63.65
CA SER A 260 3.92 21.70 -65.11
C SER A 260 4.24 20.38 -65.80
N ASP A 261 5.02 19.53 -65.14
CA ASP A 261 5.62 18.33 -65.73
C ASP A 261 4.76 17.08 -65.43
N LEU A 262 3.71 17.26 -64.62
CA LEU A 262 2.76 16.22 -64.22
C LEU A 262 1.61 16.11 -65.23
N PRO A 263 1.11 14.90 -65.52
CA PRO A 263 -0.02 14.69 -66.43
C PRO A 263 -1.39 15.12 -65.85
N GLY A 264 -1.43 15.68 -64.64
CA GLY A 264 -2.65 16.08 -63.95
C GLY A 264 -2.38 16.64 -62.54
N THR A 265 -3.45 16.93 -61.80
CA THR A 265 -3.38 17.60 -60.50
C THR A 265 -3.67 16.65 -59.33
N ARG A 266 -2.97 16.83 -58.20
CA ARG A 266 -3.11 16.00 -57.00
C ARG A 266 -4.56 15.97 -56.46
N ASP A 267 -5.24 17.11 -56.52
CA ASP A 267 -6.54 17.30 -55.87
C ASP A 267 -7.73 16.81 -56.73
N ASN A 268 -7.50 16.56 -58.02
CA ASN A 268 -8.48 15.95 -58.92
C ASN A 268 -8.35 14.42 -58.92
N ARG A 269 -9.35 13.71 -58.40
CA ARG A 269 -9.34 12.24 -58.38
C ARG A 269 -9.41 11.59 -59.75
N ALA A 270 -9.90 12.27 -60.78
CA ALA A 270 -9.85 11.77 -62.16
C ALA A 270 -8.41 11.75 -62.72
N ASP A 271 -7.49 12.54 -62.13
CA ASP A 271 -6.08 12.54 -62.52
C ASP A 271 -5.25 11.45 -61.82
N TRP A 272 -5.78 10.83 -60.75
CA TRP A 272 -5.03 9.87 -59.93
C TRP A 272 -4.47 8.66 -60.71
N PRO A 273 -5.18 8.01 -61.66
CA PRO A 273 -4.62 6.86 -62.39
C PRO A 273 -3.36 7.21 -63.19
N LYS A 274 -3.41 8.25 -64.04
CA LYS A 274 -2.27 8.73 -64.83
C LYS A 274 -1.14 9.29 -63.97
N LEU A 275 -1.45 9.89 -62.81
CA LEU A 275 -0.43 10.29 -61.83
C LEU A 275 0.28 9.08 -61.21
N LYS A 276 -0.40 7.95 -60.98
CA LYS A 276 0.26 6.71 -60.53
C LYS A 276 1.16 6.12 -61.60
N GLU A 277 0.69 6.03 -62.83
CA GLU A 277 1.47 5.53 -63.96
C GLU A 277 2.74 6.37 -64.16
N PHE A 278 2.60 7.70 -64.09
CA PHE A 278 3.71 8.64 -64.14
C PHE A 278 4.70 8.43 -62.99
N PHE A 279 4.26 8.46 -61.72
CA PHE A 279 5.19 8.24 -60.61
C PHE A 279 5.84 6.85 -60.63
N ALA A 280 5.14 5.80 -61.05
CA ALA A 280 5.75 4.48 -61.24
C ALA A 280 6.85 4.49 -62.33
N ALA A 281 6.66 5.24 -63.41
CA ALA A 281 7.69 5.43 -64.44
C ALA A 281 8.87 6.27 -63.92
N GLU A 282 8.63 7.29 -63.09
CA GLU A 282 9.68 8.09 -62.46
C GLU A 282 10.50 7.29 -61.45
N PHE A 283 9.87 6.61 -60.48
CA PHE A 283 10.57 5.82 -59.47
C PHE A 283 11.44 4.70 -60.07
N LYS A 284 11.05 4.12 -61.22
CA LYS A 284 11.87 3.14 -61.95
C LYS A 284 13.13 3.70 -62.63
N LYS A 285 13.37 5.02 -62.65
CA LYS A 285 14.60 5.61 -63.21
C LYS A 285 15.84 5.40 -62.34
N LYS A 286 15.65 5.16 -61.04
CA LYS A 286 16.69 5.10 -59.99
C LYS A 286 16.48 3.89 -59.07
N THR A 287 17.55 3.40 -58.44
CA THR A 287 17.46 2.33 -57.43
C THR A 287 16.85 2.84 -56.12
N ARG A 288 16.42 1.96 -55.21
CA ARG A 288 15.95 2.37 -53.87
C ARG A 288 17.00 3.21 -53.14
N ALA A 289 18.27 2.79 -53.14
CA ALA A 289 19.36 3.51 -52.49
C ALA A 289 19.65 4.89 -53.10
N GLU A 290 19.44 5.06 -54.41
CA GLU A 290 19.51 6.38 -55.07
C GLU A 290 18.35 7.30 -54.67
N TRP A 291 17.20 6.77 -54.27
CA TRP A 291 16.06 7.55 -53.75
C TRP A 291 16.18 7.82 -52.25
N GLU A 292 16.66 6.86 -51.46
CA GLU A 292 17.04 7.03 -50.04
C GLU A 292 17.98 8.25 -49.92
N ALA A 293 19.08 8.28 -50.68
CA ALA A 293 20.02 9.40 -50.71
C ALA A 293 19.47 10.75 -51.26
N ILE A 294 18.23 10.79 -51.78
CA ILE A 294 17.55 12.01 -52.25
C ILE A 294 16.53 12.52 -51.21
N PHE A 295 15.90 11.62 -50.45
CA PHE A 295 14.79 11.95 -49.55
C PHE A 295 15.15 11.87 -48.06
N ASP A 296 16.25 11.20 -47.69
CA ASP A 296 16.71 11.12 -46.30
C ASP A 296 16.94 12.52 -45.71
N GLY A 297 16.36 12.78 -44.53
CA GLY A 297 16.39 14.09 -43.88
C GLY A 297 15.49 15.16 -44.52
N THR A 298 14.57 14.79 -45.41
CA THR A 298 13.61 15.73 -46.03
C THR A 298 12.15 15.46 -45.64
N ASP A 299 11.32 16.51 -45.66
CA ASP A 299 9.87 16.41 -45.43
C ASP A 299 9.10 15.86 -46.66
N ALA A 300 9.75 15.08 -47.55
CA ALA A 300 9.12 14.53 -48.74
C ALA A 300 8.16 13.35 -48.47
N CYS A 301 8.12 12.86 -47.23
CA CYS A 301 7.36 11.66 -46.83
C CYS A 301 7.60 10.46 -47.76
N CYS A 302 8.84 10.28 -48.23
CA CYS A 302 9.24 9.16 -49.09
C CYS A 302 10.35 8.37 -48.41
N THR A 303 10.14 7.06 -48.21
CA THR A 303 11.01 6.21 -47.39
C THR A 303 11.18 4.82 -48.04
N PRO A 304 12.31 4.13 -47.82
CA PRO A 304 12.49 2.77 -48.30
C PRO A 304 11.50 1.79 -47.65
N VAL A 305 11.03 0.81 -48.42
CA VAL A 305 10.38 -0.38 -47.86
C VAL A 305 11.47 -1.39 -47.53
N PHE A 306 11.69 -1.63 -46.23
CA PHE A 306 12.63 -2.63 -45.73
C PHE A 306 11.98 -4.00 -45.51
N THR A 307 12.75 -5.05 -45.76
CA THR A 307 12.48 -6.40 -45.29
C THR A 307 13.01 -6.61 -43.86
N GLN A 308 12.55 -7.64 -43.16
CA GLN A 308 13.04 -7.97 -41.81
C GLN A 308 14.54 -8.34 -41.81
N ALA A 309 15.03 -8.94 -42.90
CA ALA A 309 16.45 -9.26 -43.05
C ALA A 309 17.33 -8.00 -43.20
N GLU A 310 16.85 -6.98 -43.92
CA GLU A 310 17.56 -5.69 -44.01
C GLU A 310 17.57 -4.96 -42.64
N LEU A 311 16.51 -5.07 -41.84
CA LEU A 311 16.49 -4.53 -40.48
C LEU A 311 17.45 -5.28 -39.53
N GLU A 312 17.56 -6.61 -39.64
CA GLU A 312 18.55 -7.39 -38.89
C GLU A 312 19.99 -7.06 -39.32
N GLU A 313 20.26 -6.98 -40.63
CA GLU A 313 21.58 -6.61 -41.18
C GLU A 313 22.02 -5.20 -40.81
N GLN A 314 21.08 -4.24 -40.75
CA GLN A 314 21.32 -2.86 -40.30
C GLN A 314 21.44 -2.72 -38.77
N GLY A 315 21.24 -3.80 -37.99
CA GLY A 315 21.32 -3.76 -36.53
C GLY A 315 20.18 -2.99 -35.85
N PHE A 316 18.96 -3.07 -36.40
CA PHE A 316 17.78 -2.40 -35.82
C PHE A 316 17.48 -2.88 -34.39
N ASP A 317 17.55 -1.95 -33.43
CA ASP A 317 17.29 -2.18 -32.02
C ASP A 317 15.78 -2.34 -31.73
N GLN A 318 15.32 -3.58 -31.57
CA GLN A 318 13.94 -3.87 -31.16
C GLN A 318 13.72 -3.47 -29.70
N ARG A 319 13.01 -2.36 -29.49
CA ARG A 319 12.73 -1.76 -28.18
C ARG A 319 11.41 -2.27 -27.55
N PRO A 320 11.19 -2.05 -26.24
CA PRO A 320 9.89 -2.26 -25.60
C PRO A 320 8.80 -1.44 -26.29
N ALA A 321 7.59 -2.01 -26.42
CA ALA A 321 6.47 -1.40 -27.15
C ALA A 321 6.01 -0.02 -26.62
N VAL A 322 6.35 0.33 -25.38
CA VAL A 322 6.12 1.64 -24.74
C VAL A 322 7.28 1.92 -23.77
N THR A 323 7.94 3.07 -23.93
CA THR A 323 9.05 3.49 -23.07
C THR A 323 8.55 4.34 -21.90
N LEU A 324 8.87 3.96 -20.66
CA LEU A 324 8.50 4.71 -19.46
C LEU A 324 9.77 5.24 -18.76
N LYS A 325 9.88 6.56 -18.57
CA LYS A 325 11.12 7.19 -18.08
C LYS A 325 11.49 6.84 -16.63
N THR A 326 10.50 6.71 -15.74
CA THR A 326 10.73 6.52 -14.30
C THR A 326 10.71 5.05 -13.87
N SER A 327 9.90 4.23 -14.55
CA SER A 327 9.68 2.80 -14.29
C SER A 327 9.74 2.03 -15.62
N PRO A 328 10.91 1.92 -16.27
CA PRO A 328 11.04 1.35 -17.61
C PRO A 328 10.68 -0.14 -17.67
N GLY A 329 10.27 -0.60 -18.85
CA GLY A 329 10.25 -2.04 -19.16
C GLY A 329 11.65 -2.60 -19.34
N TYR A 330 11.77 -3.93 -19.35
CA TYR A 330 13.05 -4.60 -19.59
C TYR A 330 13.50 -4.45 -21.05
N ALA A 331 14.81 -4.36 -21.28
CA ALA A 331 15.37 -4.42 -22.63
C ALA A 331 15.03 -5.74 -23.32
N VAL A 332 14.72 -5.70 -24.63
CA VAL A 332 14.38 -6.91 -25.39
C VAL A 332 15.65 -7.60 -25.90
N HIS A 333 16.48 -6.91 -26.68
CA HIS A 333 17.73 -7.42 -27.26
C HIS A 333 18.79 -7.74 -26.18
N GLU A 334 19.54 -8.84 -26.35
CA GLU A 334 20.67 -9.24 -25.48
C GLU A 334 21.71 -8.10 -25.33
N GLY A 335 22.32 -7.93 -24.16
CA GLY A 335 23.25 -6.81 -23.92
C GLY A 335 23.33 -6.37 -22.47
N SER A 336 24.03 -5.27 -22.24
CA SER A 336 24.38 -4.73 -20.92
C SER A 336 23.21 -4.15 -20.13
N ASP A 337 23.48 -3.88 -18.84
CA ASP A 337 22.54 -3.51 -17.78
C ASP A 337 22.31 -1.99 -17.67
N ASP A 338 23.21 -1.19 -18.26
CA ASP A 338 23.37 0.26 -18.13
C ASP A 338 22.61 1.09 -19.19
N ARG A 339 21.67 0.47 -19.91
CA ARG A 339 20.87 1.08 -20.97
C ARG A 339 19.91 2.18 -20.50
N SER A 340 19.55 3.07 -21.42
CA SER A 340 18.60 4.14 -21.15
C SER A 340 17.17 3.62 -21.03
N ALA A 341 16.30 4.38 -20.36
CA ALA A 341 14.88 4.06 -20.27
C ALA A 341 14.14 4.09 -21.64
N ALA A 342 14.79 4.56 -22.72
CA ALA A 342 14.27 4.51 -24.08
C ALA A 342 14.60 3.20 -24.82
N GLU A 343 15.65 2.48 -24.40
CA GLU A 343 16.02 1.15 -24.93
C GLU A 343 15.39 0.00 -24.12
N GLY A 344 14.82 0.32 -22.97
CA GLY A 344 14.51 -0.64 -21.92
C GLY A 344 15.74 -0.91 -21.05
N GLN A 345 15.51 -1.28 -19.78
CA GLN A 345 16.58 -1.42 -18.80
C GLN A 345 16.85 -2.87 -18.40
N GLY A 346 18.02 -3.07 -17.77
CA GLY A 346 18.47 -4.36 -17.30
C GLY A 346 19.06 -5.24 -18.40
N ILE A 347 19.68 -6.35 -17.99
CA ILE A 347 20.15 -7.40 -18.91
C ILE A 347 19.03 -7.82 -19.88
N GLY A 348 19.37 -7.85 -21.16
CA GLY A 348 18.48 -8.22 -22.27
C GLY A 348 17.98 -9.66 -22.19
N TRP A 349 17.02 -10.02 -23.04
CA TRP A 349 16.70 -11.43 -23.22
C TRP A 349 17.71 -12.09 -24.15
N GLN A 350 17.99 -13.39 -23.98
CA GLN A 350 18.94 -14.11 -24.81
C GLN A 350 18.42 -14.28 -26.24
N GLY A 351 19.19 -13.78 -27.21
CA GLY A 351 18.84 -13.72 -28.63
C GLY A 351 18.94 -12.30 -29.23
N SER A 352 18.94 -12.23 -30.57
CA SER A 352 19.09 -10.99 -31.35
C SER A 352 17.83 -10.12 -31.41
N GLY A 353 16.80 -10.40 -30.61
CA GLY A 353 15.45 -9.84 -30.77
C GLY A 353 14.68 -10.39 -31.98
N TRP A 354 15.39 -10.73 -33.06
CA TRP A 354 14.90 -11.46 -34.24
C TRP A 354 14.71 -12.96 -33.99
N SER A 355 15.45 -13.51 -33.04
CA SER A 355 15.37 -14.91 -32.60
C SER A 355 15.27 -15.00 -31.07
N GLU A 356 14.49 -15.97 -30.57
CA GLU A 356 14.54 -16.38 -29.17
C GLU A 356 14.91 -17.87 -29.03
N LYS A 357 15.46 -18.23 -27.88
CA LYS A 357 15.86 -19.61 -27.57
C LYS A 357 14.68 -20.58 -27.38
N GLY A 358 13.45 -20.06 -27.32
CA GLY A 358 12.22 -20.76 -26.99
C GLY A 358 12.15 -21.26 -25.54
N LEU A 359 10.94 -21.37 -25.01
CA LEU A 359 10.68 -21.95 -23.70
C LEU A 359 10.43 -23.46 -23.81
N LYS A 360 11.35 -24.27 -23.28
CA LYS A 360 11.11 -25.71 -23.11
C LYS A 360 10.00 -25.92 -22.07
N PRO A 361 8.95 -26.72 -22.36
CA PRO A 361 7.91 -27.03 -21.39
C PRO A 361 8.51 -27.63 -20.10
N GLY A 362 8.06 -27.15 -18.94
CA GLY A 362 8.62 -27.53 -17.63
C GLY A 362 9.87 -26.73 -17.20
N SER A 363 10.40 -25.83 -18.04
CA SER A 363 11.61 -25.06 -17.71
C SER A 363 11.32 -23.92 -16.72
N GLY A 364 12.03 -23.93 -15.58
CA GLY A 364 12.03 -22.86 -14.58
C GLY A 364 10.76 -22.73 -13.73
N GLY A 365 9.62 -23.35 -14.11
CA GLY A 365 8.35 -23.14 -13.41
C GLY A 365 8.34 -23.69 -11.98
N GLU A 366 9.09 -24.76 -11.72
CA GLU A 366 9.35 -25.24 -10.36
C GLU A 366 10.02 -24.19 -9.47
N ASP A 367 10.94 -23.39 -10.02
CA ASP A 367 11.65 -22.38 -9.23
C ASP A 367 10.82 -21.10 -9.09
N THR A 368 9.98 -20.77 -10.08
CA THR A 368 8.90 -19.76 -9.94
C THR A 368 7.92 -20.12 -8.82
N LEU A 369 7.61 -21.42 -8.64
CA LEU A 369 6.78 -21.89 -7.52
C LEU A 369 7.54 -21.87 -6.18
N LYS A 370 8.80 -22.33 -6.14
CA LYS A 370 9.63 -22.43 -4.91
C LYS A 370 10.13 -21.10 -4.37
N ALA A 371 10.48 -20.15 -5.24
CA ALA A 371 10.82 -18.78 -4.85
C ALA A 371 9.66 -18.08 -4.11
N GLY A 372 8.47 -18.68 -4.20
CA GLY A 372 7.21 -18.08 -3.83
C GLY A 372 6.80 -17.07 -4.89
N TYR A 373 5.52 -17.08 -5.24
CA TYR A 373 4.84 -15.92 -5.78
C TYR A 373 5.13 -14.72 -4.87
N LYS A 374 6.12 -13.88 -5.21
CA LYS A 374 6.60 -12.82 -4.31
C LYS A 374 5.46 -11.86 -4.03
N CYS A 375 5.22 -11.60 -2.74
CA CYS A 375 4.35 -10.49 -2.38
C CYS A 375 5.02 -9.22 -2.90
N ASP A 376 4.29 -8.36 -3.63
CA ASP A 376 4.77 -6.98 -3.59
C ASP A 376 4.60 -6.53 -2.16
N GLU A 377 5.71 -6.11 -1.63
CA GLU A 377 5.92 -5.88 -0.23
C GLU A 377 5.80 -4.37 -0.09
N GLN A 378 4.55 -3.88 -0.11
CA GLN A 378 4.17 -2.48 0.18
C GLN A 378 2.87 -2.23 0.99
N LYS A 379 2.31 -3.19 1.74
CA LYS A 379 1.22 -2.92 2.73
C LYS A 379 1.33 -3.77 4.01
N PRO A 380 0.99 -3.25 5.22
CA PRO A 380 0.94 -4.00 6.47
C PRO A 380 0.24 -5.35 6.35
N PHE A 381 -0.98 -5.37 5.80
CA PHE A 381 -1.77 -6.59 5.63
C PHE A 381 -2.22 -6.76 4.18
N CYS A 382 -1.54 -7.63 3.44
CA CYS A 382 -1.99 -8.01 2.11
C CYS A 382 -3.15 -9.03 2.20
N GLY A 383 -4.13 -8.91 1.30
CA GLY A 383 -5.30 -9.80 1.26
C GLY A 383 -4.99 -11.28 0.96
N ARG A 384 -3.72 -11.65 0.75
CA ARG A 384 -3.24 -13.04 0.71
C ARG A 384 -3.04 -13.58 2.13
N CYS A 385 -2.33 -12.85 3.00
CA CYS A 385 -2.07 -13.25 4.38
C CYS A 385 -3.36 -13.41 5.20
N MET A 386 -4.30 -12.46 5.10
CA MET A 386 -5.61 -12.56 5.77
C MET A 386 -6.41 -13.80 5.35
N ARG A 387 -6.41 -14.16 4.05
CA ARG A 387 -7.09 -15.37 3.54
C ARG A 387 -6.38 -16.67 3.91
N LEU A 388 -5.08 -16.64 4.16
CA LEU A 388 -4.26 -17.81 4.52
C LEU A 388 -4.06 -17.97 6.04
N LYS A 389 -4.59 -17.06 6.87
CA LYS A 389 -4.41 -17.03 8.33
C LYS A 389 -2.93 -17.04 8.78
N ILE A 390 -2.09 -16.28 8.08
CA ILE A 390 -0.66 -16.09 8.43
C ILE A 390 -0.37 -14.62 8.69
N THR A 391 0.54 -14.33 9.63
CA THR A 391 1.01 -12.97 9.94
C THR A 391 1.58 -12.30 8.67
N CYS A 392 1.30 -11.02 8.49
CA CYS A 392 1.78 -10.24 7.33
C CYS A 392 2.88 -9.27 7.77
N LYS A 393 4.00 -9.22 7.03
CA LYS A 393 5.23 -8.55 7.50
C LYS A 393 5.41 -7.08 7.12
N GLY A 394 4.49 -6.53 6.34
CA GLY A 394 4.20 -5.10 6.31
C GLY A 394 5.24 -4.11 5.75
N TYR A 395 4.82 -3.37 4.72
CA TYR A 395 5.68 -2.43 4.01
C TYR A 395 4.92 -1.17 3.52
N GLY A 396 3.86 -0.73 4.20
CA GLY A 396 3.19 0.54 3.83
C GLY A 396 4.19 1.69 3.70
N VAL A 397 3.95 2.65 2.80
CA VAL A 397 4.79 3.85 2.63
C VAL A 397 5.08 4.45 4.01
N ARG A 398 6.35 4.45 4.42
CA ARG A 398 6.75 4.91 5.76
C ARG A 398 7.19 6.37 5.68
N LEU A 399 6.59 7.23 6.49
CA LEU A 399 7.13 8.55 6.77
C LEU A 399 8.56 8.39 7.32
N LYS A 400 9.49 9.16 6.75
CA LYS A 400 10.82 9.37 7.31
C LYS A 400 10.94 10.85 7.60
N TRP A 401 11.01 11.19 8.88
CA TRP A 401 11.41 12.52 9.31
C TRP A 401 12.89 12.71 8.96
N GLN A 402 13.24 13.87 8.41
CA GLN A 402 14.64 14.29 8.26
C GLN A 402 14.99 15.14 9.47
N ASP A 403 15.84 14.59 10.35
CA ASP A 403 16.42 15.36 11.44
C ASP A 403 17.61 16.17 10.91
N ASP A 404 17.44 17.49 10.79
CA ASP A 404 18.53 18.43 10.47
C ASP A 404 19.62 18.46 11.59
N ALA A 405 19.37 17.79 12.73
CA ALA A 405 20.16 17.89 13.96
C ALA A 405 20.86 16.57 14.42
N VAL A 406 20.62 15.42 13.77
CA VAL A 406 21.18 14.12 14.23
C VAL A 406 22.34 13.65 13.36
N ASN A 407 23.54 14.13 13.70
CA ASN A 407 24.81 13.76 13.07
C ASN A 407 25.14 12.28 13.34
N THR A 408 24.63 11.38 12.49
CA THR A 408 24.77 9.92 12.66
C THR A 408 26.12 9.44 12.09
N PRO A 409 27.06 8.93 12.91
CA PRO A 409 28.35 8.46 12.39
C PRO A 409 28.17 7.24 11.49
N ALA A 410 28.84 7.26 10.32
CA ALA A 410 28.69 6.24 9.29
C ALA A 410 29.13 4.85 9.79
N LYS A 411 28.23 3.85 9.70
CA LYS A 411 28.53 2.47 10.09
C LYS A 411 29.46 1.81 9.06
N PRO A 412 30.57 1.17 9.48
CA PRO A 412 31.45 0.43 8.58
C PRO A 412 30.77 -0.86 8.05
N PRO A 413 31.13 -1.33 6.84
CA PRO A 413 30.49 -2.49 6.22
C PRO A 413 30.82 -3.79 6.97
N ARG A 414 29.80 -4.57 7.34
CA ARG A 414 29.96 -5.86 8.05
C ARG A 414 29.81 -7.07 7.12
N LYS A 415 30.64 -8.08 7.37
CA LYS A 415 30.88 -9.24 6.49
C LYS A 415 29.76 -10.29 6.58
N SER A 416 29.71 -11.19 5.60
CA SER A 416 28.64 -12.19 5.37
C SER A 416 28.86 -13.54 6.09
N ARG A 417 27.90 -14.47 5.91
CA ARG A 417 27.74 -15.83 6.52
C ARG A 417 27.07 -15.81 7.91
N LYS A 418 26.25 -16.81 8.31
CA LYS A 418 25.78 -18.07 7.68
C LYS A 418 24.41 -18.46 8.31
N LYS A 419 23.55 -19.24 7.65
CA LYS A 419 22.30 -19.80 8.21
C LYS A 419 22.38 -21.32 8.43
N LYS A 420 21.65 -21.83 9.43
CA LYS A 420 21.17 -23.22 9.62
C LYS A 420 19.66 -23.15 9.93
N VAL A 421 18.79 -23.93 9.27
CA VAL A 421 18.29 -25.27 9.69
C VAL A 421 17.62 -25.17 11.07
N ILE A 422 16.29 -25.02 11.21
CA ILE A 422 15.10 -25.84 10.78
C ILE A 422 14.87 -27.02 11.73
N GLU A 423 13.66 -27.11 12.31
CA GLU A 423 12.90 -28.37 12.47
C GLU A 423 11.41 -28.08 12.76
N GLN A 424 10.59 -29.10 13.08
CA GLN A 424 9.14 -29.12 12.79
C GLN A 424 8.30 -29.93 13.84
N ALA A 425 7.00 -30.10 13.52
CA ALA A 425 5.94 -30.88 14.19
C ALA A 425 5.16 -30.16 15.33
N HIS A 426 3.82 -30.22 15.48
CA HIS A 426 2.71 -31.19 15.18
C HIS A 426 2.43 -32.21 16.30
N PRO A 427 1.21 -32.82 16.39
CA PRO A 427 -0.14 -32.37 15.99
C PRO A 427 -1.24 -32.68 17.05
N LEU A 428 -2.54 -32.45 16.74
CA LEU A 428 -3.62 -33.49 16.71
C LEU A 428 -5.03 -32.90 16.38
N SER A 429 -6.05 -33.78 16.30
CA SER A 429 -7.43 -33.58 15.72
C SER A 429 -8.46 -34.33 16.61
N PRO A 430 -9.81 -34.42 16.35
CA PRO A 430 -10.67 -33.98 15.21
C PRO A 430 -11.88 -33.09 15.70
N ALA A 431 -13.14 -33.04 15.19
CA ALA A 431 -13.92 -33.82 14.21
C ALA A 431 -15.21 -33.12 13.64
N SER A 432 -15.69 -33.64 12.48
CA SER A 432 -17.09 -33.96 12.06
C SER A 432 -18.27 -32.94 12.27
N VAL A 433 -18.89 -32.37 11.20
CA VAL A 433 -20.11 -32.86 10.43
C VAL A 433 -21.45 -32.59 11.16
N ASN A 434 -22.57 -32.10 10.58
CA ASN A 434 -23.06 -31.79 9.21
C ASN A 434 -23.95 -30.48 9.20
N SER A 435 -24.45 -29.83 8.13
CA SER A 435 -25.50 -30.13 7.08
C SER A 435 -26.93 -30.42 7.61
N PHE A 436 -28.07 -29.97 7.04
CA PHE A 436 -28.43 -28.91 6.05
C PHE A 436 -29.99 -28.80 5.95
N SER A 437 -30.54 -27.65 5.51
CA SER A 437 -31.84 -27.47 4.80
C SER A 437 -33.24 -27.58 5.48
N SER A 438 -34.05 -26.53 5.24
CA SER A 438 -35.51 -26.48 4.88
C SER A 438 -36.66 -27.06 5.75
N MET A 439 -37.51 -26.14 6.27
CA MET A 439 -39.01 -26.03 6.21
C MET A 439 -39.93 -27.26 6.37
N PRO A 440 -41.07 -27.15 7.10
CA PRO A 440 -42.28 -26.47 6.57
C PRO A 440 -43.15 -25.69 7.60
N LEU A 441 -44.45 -25.49 7.29
CA LEU A 441 -45.47 -24.62 7.92
C LEU A 441 -46.47 -25.39 8.84
N ILE A 442 -47.34 -24.63 9.57
CA ILE A 442 -48.69 -25.03 10.08
C ILE A 442 -48.69 -25.98 11.32
N ILE A 443 -49.47 -25.80 12.42
CA ILE A 443 -50.48 -24.78 12.81
C ILE A 443 -50.63 -24.62 14.37
N SER A 444 -51.16 -23.46 14.81
CA SER A 444 -51.80 -23.06 16.11
C SER A 444 -51.29 -23.52 17.50
N SER A 445 -50.87 -22.53 18.33
CA SER A 445 -51.54 -22.01 19.57
C SER A 445 -51.99 -22.94 20.73
N PRO A 446 -52.12 -22.44 22.01
CA PRO A 446 -52.20 -21.03 22.43
C PRO A 446 -51.39 -20.59 23.69
N ASP A 447 -51.43 -19.27 23.92
CA ASP A 447 -51.46 -18.52 25.20
C ASP A 447 -50.24 -18.29 26.13
N ASN A 448 -50.00 -16.98 26.36
CA ASN A 448 -49.77 -16.27 27.65
C ASN A 448 -48.61 -16.73 28.59
N SER A 449 -47.74 -15.84 29.11
CA SER A 449 -47.83 -14.38 29.26
C SER A 449 -46.50 -13.73 29.72
N LEU A 450 -46.33 -12.42 29.44
CA LEU A 450 -45.43 -11.41 30.06
C LEU A 450 -43.91 -11.72 30.25
N SER A 451 -42.97 -10.79 30.04
CA SER A 451 -43.05 -9.41 29.51
C SER A 451 -41.66 -8.91 29.07
N SER A 452 -41.60 -7.79 28.34
CA SER A 452 -40.33 -7.12 27.99
C SER A 452 -40.54 -5.60 27.83
N PRO A 453 -39.62 -4.76 28.33
CA PRO A 453 -39.49 -3.38 27.91
C PRO A 453 -38.20 -3.16 27.07
N GLY A 454 -38.19 -2.32 26.03
CA GLY A 454 -39.34 -1.68 25.39
C GLY A 454 -38.96 -0.44 24.58
N SER A 455 -39.59 -0.30 23.42
CA SER A 455 -39.70 0.93 22.61
C SER A 455 -38.41 1.53 22.02
N THR A 456 -38.37 1.49 20.69
CA THR A 456 -37.78 2.55 19.86
C THR A 456 -38.13 3.94 20.37
N LYS A 457 -37.12 4.78 20.62
CA LYS A 457 -37.26 6.24 20.52
C LYS A 457 -36.50 6.75 19.29
N SER A 458 -36.99 7.84 18.73
CA SER A 458 -36.42 8.53 17.57
C SER A 458 -34.94 8.85 17.76
N LEU A 459 -34.19 8.83 16.66
CA LEU A 459 -32.93 9.55 16.53
C LEU A 459 -33.09 10.96 17.15
N PRO A 460 -32.19 11.40 18.05
CA PRO A 460 -32.17 12.78 18.52
C PRO A 460 -32.09 13.72 17.32
N LEU A 461 -32.86 14.81 17.36
CA LEU A 461 -32.74 15.87 16.37
C LEU A 461 -31.34 16.46 16.41
N LEU A 462 -30.82 16.80 15.22
CA LEU A 462 -29.52 17.45 15.02
C LEU A 462 -29.32 18.61 16.01
N PRO A 463 -28.15 18.70 16.66
CA PRO A 463 -27.68 19.99 17.14
C PRO A 463 -27.59 20.94 15.95
N LEU A 464 -28.41 22.00 15.94
CA LEU A 464 -28.31 23.06 14.93
C LEU A 464 -27.01 23.85 15.20
N ASN A 465 -25.90 23.41 14.60
CA ASN A 465 -24.76 24.20 14.10
C ASN A 465 -23.58 23.32 13.60
N SER A 466 -23.87 22.28 12.79
CA SER A 466 -22.82 21.69 11.94
C SER A 466 -22.76 22.45 10.60
N PRO A 467 -21.64 23.10 10.23
CA PRO A 467 -21.54 23.85 8.99
C PRO A 467 -21.63 22.94 7.75
N ALA A 468 -22.09 23.50 6.62
CA ALA A 468 -22.56 22.77 5.44
C ALA A 468 -21.45 22.14 4.54
N LEU A 469 -20.44 21.51 5.15
CA LEU A 469 -19.22 21.00 4.49
C LEU A 469 -19.09 19.46 4.53
N ALA A 470 -20.22 18.74 4.42
CA ALA A 470 -20.26 17.27 4.35
C ALA A 470 -20.39 16.69 2.92
N TYR A 471 -20.24 17.51 1.88
CA TYR A 471 -20.22 17.05 0.49
C TYR A 471 -18.92 16.28 0.19
N GLY A 472 -19.02 14.95 0.03
CA GLY A 472 -17.94 14.11 -0.51
C GLY A 472 -17.49 12.92 0.34
N LEU A 473 -17.99 12.74 1.57
CA LEU A 473 -17.74 11.53 2.35
C LEU A 473 -18.66 10.38 1.92
N SER A 474 -18.15 9.15 1.94
CA SER A 474 -18.97 7.95 1.74
C SER A 474 -19.81 7.63 2.99
N PRO A 475 -20.86 6.78 2.89
CA PRO A 475 -21.63 6.35 4.05
C PRO A 475 -20.77 5.66 5.12
N GLU A 476 -19.76 4.89 4.71
CA GLU A 476 -18.83 4.20 5.61
C GLU A 476 -17.87 5.18 6.30
N ASP A 477 -17.31 6.14 5.54
CA ASP A 477 -16.41 7.18 6.07
C ASP A 477 -17.18 8.10 7.04
N ARG A 478 -18.46 8.35 6.77
CA ARG A 478 -19.35 9.08 7.69
C ARG A 478 -19.61 8.27 8.96
N TRP A 479 -20.02 7.00 8.87
CA TRP A 479 -20.27 6.16 10.04
C TRP A 479 -19.03 5.98 10.93
N LEU A 480 -17.83 5.87 10.33
CA LEU A 480 -16.57 5.83 11.08
C LEU A 480 -16.24 7.18 11.77
N LEU A 481 -16.67 8.31 11.19
CA LEU A 481 -16.54 9.63 11.82
C LEU A 481 -17.55 9.83 12.95
N ASP A 482 -18.80 9.42 12.73
CA ASP A 482 -19.85 9.43 13.75
C ASP A 482 -19.42 8.55 14.95
N TYR A 483 -18.86 7.35 14.70
CA TYR A 483 -18.27 6.49 15.74
C TYR A 483 -17.06 7.09 16.46
N TRP A 484 -16.23 7.89 15.76
CA TRP A 484 -15.17 8.65 16.42
C TRP A 484 -15.75 9.65 17.41
N VAL A 485 -16.76 10.42 17.01
CA VAL A 485 -17.41 11.44 17.84
C VAL A 485 -18.12 10.79 19.03
N ASP A 486 -18.95 9.78 18.79
CA ASP A 486 -19.82 9.21 19.82
C ASP A 486 -19.07 8.30 20.81
N GLN A 487 -17.99 7.65 20.39
CA GLN A 487 -17.36 6.55 21.15
C GLN A 487 -15.84 6.64 21.27
N LEU A 488 -15.08 6.74 20.17
CA LEU A 488 -13.62 6.57 20.29
C LEU A 488 -12.94 7.76 20.98
N SER A 489 -13.35 8.99 20.66
CA SER A 489 -12.80 10.21 21.29
C SER A 489 -13.02 10.24 22.82
N THR A 490 -14.15 9.72 23.30
CA THR A 490 -14.46 9.65 24.74
C THR A 490 -13.76 8.49 25.46
N LEU A 491 -13.36 7.43 24.74
CA LEU A 491 -12.57 6.32 25.30
C LEU A 491 -11.07 6.67 25.45
N ILE A 492 -10.50 7.45 24.53
CA ILE A 492 -9.09 7.86 24.57
C ILE A 492 -8.81 9.04 25.51
N SER A 493 -9.76 9.97 25.64
CA SER A 493 -9.71 11.11 26.57
C SER A 493 -9.47 10.65 28.02
N VAL A 494 -8.53 11.28 28.71
CA VAL A 494 -8.35 11.15 30.17
C VAL A 494 -9.21 12.16 30.94
N ALA A 495 -9.65 13.24 30.29
CA ALA A 495 -10.53 14.25 30.90
C ALA A 495 -11.93 13.69 31.23
N PRO A 496 -12.52 14.03 32.40
CA PRO A 496 -13.92 13.75 32.70
C PRO A 496 -14.87 14.38 31.68
N ASN A 497 -15.93 13.67 31.29
CA ASN A 497 -16.94 14.22 30.37
C ASN A 497 -17.90 15.15 31.12
N MET A 498 -17.54 16.44 31.22
CA MET A 498 -18.33 17.51 31.85
C MET A 498 -19.56 17.94 31.01
N GLY A 499 -20.31 16.98 30.48
CA GLY A 499 -21.65 17.17 29.87
C GLY A 499 -21.73 17.86 28.50
N ILE A 500 -20.67 18.54 28.05
CA ILE A 500 -20.67 19.30 26.77
C ILE A 500 -19.88 18.56 25.68
N SER A 501 -18.56 18.41 25.86
CA SER A 501 -17.67 17.65 24.97
C SER A 501 -16.28 17.46 25.60
N THR A 502 -15.65 16.31 25.31
CA THR A 502 -14.23 16.04 25.61
C THR A 502 -13.29 16.90 24.75
N PRO A 503 -12.05 17.16 25.19
CA PRO A 503 -11.07 17.94 24.42
C PRO A 503 -10.83 17.40 23.01
N PHE A 504 -10.72 16.06 22.87
CA PHE A 504 -10.62 15.38 21.57
C PHE A 504 -11.81 15.70 20.64
N GLN A 505 -13.05 15.74 21.15
CA GLN A 505 -14.21 16.16 20.35
C GLN A 505 -14.16 17.66 20.01
N ARG A 506 -13.85 18.49 21.01
CA ARG A 506 -13.88 19.96 20.95
C ARG A 506 -12.91 20.52 19.92
N HIS A 507 -11.69 19.99 19.88
CA HIS A 507 -10.60 20.51 19.04
C HIS A 507 -10.43 19.73 17.73
N LEU A 508 -10.37 18.39 17.79
CA LEU A 508 -9.98 17.59 16.62
C LEU A 508 -11.12 17.31 15.65
N THR A 509 -12.36 17.14 16.11
CA THR A 509 -13.50 16.82 15.21
C THR A 509 -13.76 17.95 14.23
N ALA A 510 -13.70 19.21 14.67
CA ALA A 510 -13.83 20.38 13.79
C ALA A 510 -12.71 20.44 12.74
N MET A 511 -11.45 20.25 13.16
CA MET A 511 -10.31 20.16 12.24
C MET A 511 -10.43 18.97 11.28
N ALA A 512 -11.03 17.84 11.69
CA ALA A 512 -11.18 16.65 10.85
C ALA A 512 -12.15 16.86 9.68
N TYR A 513 -13.14 17.74 9.77
CA TYR A 513 -13.93 18.11 8.58
C TYR A 513 -13.08 18.88 7.56
N GLN A 514 -12.15 19.72 8.03
CA GLN A 514 -11.33 20.59 7.18
C GLN A 514 -10.07 19.89 6.61
N SER A 515 -9.37 19.06 7.40
CA SER A 515 -8.10 18.41 7.03
C SER A 515 -8.29 16.95 6.59
N PRO A 516 -8.01 16.60 5.32
CA PRO A 516 -8.06 15.21 4.83
C PRO A 516 -7.09 14.26 5.53
N ALA A 517 -5.93 14.76 5.95
CA ALA A 517 -4.90 13.97 6.63
C ALA A 517 -5.32 13.61 8.06
N LEU A 518 -5.82 14.59 8.83
CA LEU A 518 -6.34 14.36 10.18
C LEU A 518 -7.58 13.46 10.14
N ARG A 519 -8.51 13.73 9.20
CA ARG A 519 -9.69 12.90 8.97
C ARG A 519 -9.31 11.44 8.73
N SER A 520 -8.41 11.20 7.78
CA SER A 520 -7.96 9.83 7.47
C SER A 520 -7.24 9.18 8.65
N THR A 521 -6.53 9.94 9.49
CA THR A 521 -5.94 9.40 10.73
C THR A 521 -7.03 8.96 11.72
N ILE A 522 -8.04 9.80 11.94
CA ILE A 522 -9.20 9.52 12.81
C ILE A 522 -10.03 8.34 12.31
N LEU A 523 -10.37 8.29 11.01
CA LEU A 523 -11.11 7.19 10.39
C LEU A 523 -10.32 5.87 10.49
N SER A 524 -8.99 5.93 10.35
CA SER A 524 -8.12 4.77 10.58
C SER A 524 -8.21 4.28 12.03
N MET A 525 -8.21 5.18 13.02
CA MET A 525 -8.33 4.82 14.44
C MET A 525 -9.69 4.23 14.77
N ALA A 526 -10.78 4.84 14.29
CA ALA A 526 -12.16 4.35 14.44
C ALA A 526 -12.29 2.93 13.89
N ALA A 527 -11.82 2.70 12.66
CA ALA A 527 -11.82 1.39 12.03
C ALA A 527 -10.98 0.36 12.80
N ASN A 528 -9.86 0.76 13.40
CA ASN A 528 -8.95 -0.11 14.15
C ASN A 528 -9.53 -0.54 15.50
N HIS A 529 -10.17 0.38 16.24
CA HIS A 529 -10.86 0.08 17.49
C HIS A 529 -12.06 -0.86 17.27
N LEU A 530 -12.85 -0.57 16.23
CA LEU A 530 -13.94 -1.44 15.79
C LEU A 530 -13.43 -2.82 15.36
N ALA A 531 -12.37 -2.90 14.55
CA ALA A 531 -11.75 -4.16 14.11
C ALA A 531 -11.21 -5.01 15.27
N THR A 532 -10.71 -4.37 16.33
CA THR A 532 -10.26 -5.04 17.57
C THR A 532 -11.45 -5.67 18.31
N SER A 533 -12.59 -4.98 18.32
CA SER A 533 -13.81 -5.40 19.03
C SER A 533 -14.65 -6.43 18.26
N SER A 534 -14.85 -6.23 16.95
CA SER A 534 -15.70 -7.08 16.09
C SER A 534 -14.95 -8.24 15.42
N LYS A 535 -13.62 -8.11 15.25
CA LYS A 535 -12.77 -8.99 14.43
C LYS A 535 -13.13 -9.05 12.94
N ASP A 536 -13.88 -8.06 12.45
CA ASP A 536 -14.29 -7.97 11.04
C ASP A 536 -13.11 -7.64 10.09
N PRO A 537 -12.80 -8.51 9.10
CA PRO A 537 -11.77 -8.26 8.09
C PRO A 537 -11.99 -6.99 7.23
N PHE A 538 -13.22 -6.51 7.08
CA PHE A 538 -13.50 -5.27 6.34
C PHE A 538 -13.01 -4.04 7.10
N LEU A 539 -13.24 -3.97 8.41
CA LEU A 539 -12.71 -2.90 9.26
C LEU A 539 -11.17 -2.88 9.30
N TYR A 540 -10.50 -4.05 9.27
CA TYR A 540 -9.04 -4.10 9.06
C TYR A 540 -8.64 -3.51 7.70
N PHE A 541 -9.36 -3.79 6.61
CA PHE A 541 -9.09 -3.16 5.31
C PHE A 541 -9.27 -1.64 5.36
N GLN A 542 -10.31 -1.14 6.03
CA GLN A 542 -10.54 0.31 6.17
C GLN A 542 -9.43 0.99 6.97
N ARG A 543 -8.96 0.40 8.10
CA ARG A 543 -7.75 0.85 8.82
C ARG A 543 -6.60 1.11 7.84
N TYR A 544 -6.25 0.13 6.99
CA TYR A 544 -5.08 0.26 6.11
C TYR A 544 -5.30 1.16 4.89
N ARG A 545 -6.54 1.35 4.42
CA ARG A 545 -6.85 2.42 3.45
C ARG A 545 -6.58 3.77 4.09
N HIS A 546 -7.28 4.09 5.18
CA HIS A 546 -7.20 5.38 5.82
C HIS A 546 -5.79 5.71 6.38
N GLN A 547 -5.06 4.72 6.90
CA GLN A 547 -3.67 4.91 7.34
C GLN A 547 -2.74 5.30 6.18
N ARG A 548 -2.86 4.68 4.99
CA ARG A 548 -2.11 5.07 3.79
C ARG A 548 -2.51 6.47 3.35
N ASP A 549 -3.81 6.75 3.31
CA ASP A 549 -4.35 7.99 2.77
C ASP A 549 -3.95 9.18 3.67
N ALA A 550 -3.95 9.00 4.99
CA ALA A 550 -3.38 9.95 5.95
C ALA A 550 -1.88 10.24 5.71
N ILE A 551 -1.08 9.19 5.45
CA ILE A 551 0.35 9.33 5.16
C ILE A 551 0.59 10.13 3.87
N HIS A 552 -0.19 9.86 2.81
CA HIS A 552 -0.07 10.57 1.54
C HIS A 552 -0.46 12.05 1.66
N GLU A 553 -1.58 12.36 2.33
CA GLU A 553 -2.02 13.75 2.51
C GLU A 553 -1.08 14.53 3.44
N LEU A 554 -0.56 13.92 4.52
CA LEU A 554 0.45 14.54 5.37
C LEU A 554 1.77 14.81 4.61
N GLN A 555 2.21 13.89 3.73
CA GLN A 555 3.36 14.12 2.87
C GLN A 555 3.14 15.29 1.90
N ARG A 556 1.93 15.39 1.31
CA ARG A 556 1.53 16.54 0.47
C ARG A 556 1.57 17.86 1.25
N MET A 557 1.07 17.89 2.50
CA MET A 557 1.11 19.09 3.35
C MET A 557 2.55 19.51 3.66
N ILE A 558 3.42 18.57 4.06
CA ILE A 558 4.83 18.85 4.38
C ILE A 558 5.63 19.33 3.15
N GLN A 559 5.27 18.86 1.95
CA GLN A 559 5.94 19.25 0.69
C GLN A 559 5.53 20.63 0.17
N HIS A 560 4.46 21.24 0.71
CA HIS A 560 3.98 22.56 0.29
C HIS A 560 3.74 23.49 1.50
N PRO A 561 4.81 23.92 2.23
CA PRO A 561 4.65 24.65 3.49
C PRO A 561 3.86 25.96 3.38
N SER A 562 3.91 26.64 2.23
CA SER A 562 3.16 27.88 1.96
C SER A 562 1.63 27.71 1.89
N GLU A 563 1.13 26.47 1.81
CA GLU A 563 -0.30 26.12 1.86
C GLU A 563 -0.67 25.39 3.17
N MET A 564 0.30 25.16 4.07
CA MET A 564 0.11 24.33 5.26
C MET A 564 -0.47 25.15 6.42
N ASN A 565 -1.73 24.88 6.78
CA ASN A 565 -2.20 25.21 8.13
C ASN A 565 -1.48 24.27 9.13
N ALA A 566 -0.68 24.85 10.02
CA ALA A 566 0.19 24.13 10.95
C ALA A 566 -0.60 23.33 12.00
N GLU A 567 -1.73 23.84 12.49
CA GLU A 567 -2.50 23.22 13.58
C GLU A 567 -3.11 21.86 13.17
N PRO A 568 -3.85 21.71 12.03
CA PRO A 568 -4.33 20.41 11.59
C PRO A 568 -3.21 19.46 11.14
N ALA A 569 -2.04 19.99 10.74
CA ALA A 569 -0.87 19.19 10.41
C ALA A 569 -0.27 18.57 11.69
N LEU A 570 -0.06 19.38 12.74
CA LEU A 570 0.42 18.91 14.06
C LEU A 570 -0.59 17.93 14.68
N ALA A 571 -1.89 18.25 14.60
CA ALA A 571 -2.97 17.34 15.01
C ALA A 571 -2.89 15.99 14.28
N THR A 572 -2.62 15.98 12.98
CA THR A 572 -2.43 14.74 12.22
C THR A 572 -1.27 13.92 12.80
N VAL A 573 -0.11 14.53 13.01
CA VAL A 573 1.09 13.84 13.53
C VAL A 573 0.85 13.31 14.96
N MET A 574 0.20 14.08 15.81
CA MET A 574 -0.14 13.67 17.18
C MET A 574 -1.16 12.52 17.18
N MET A 575 -2.19 12.56 16.33
CA MET A 575 -3.13 11.43 16.24
C MET A 575 -2.50 10.17 15.63
N MET A 576 -1.48 10.31 14.78
CA MET A 576 -0.68 9.16 14.34
C MET A 576 0.16 8.57 15.49
N GLN A 577 0.72 9.40 16.38
CA GLN A 577 1.40 8.94 17.60
C GLN A 577 0.44 8.20 18.54
N VAL A 578 -0.74 8.78 18.85
CA VAL A 578 -1.78 8.12 19.66
C VAL A 578 -2.20 6.78 19.03
N SER A 579 -2.45 6.76 17.71
CA SER A 579 -2.82 5.55 16.98
C SER A 579 -1.76 4.45 17.08
N ALA A 580 -0.48 4.80 16.96
CA ALA A 580 0.63 3.86 17.12
C ALA A 580 0.74 3.34 18.56
N ARG A 581 0.62 4.22 19.57
CA ARG A 581 0.68 3.86 20.99
C ARG A 581 -0.49 3.01 21.46
N LEU A 582 -1.70 3.21 20.96
CA LEU A 582 -2.84 2.35 21.30
C LEU A 582 -2.82 1.04 20.51
N PHE A 583 -2.69 1.10 19.18
CA PHE A 583 -3.04 -0.02 18.30
C PHE A 583 -1.88 -0.65 17.51
N GLY A 584 -0.64 -0.16 17.66
CA GLY A 584 0.53 -0.71 16.96
C GLY A 584 0.85 -2.16 17.33
N GLU A 585 1.41 -2.92 16.39
CA GLU A 585 1.70 -4.35 16.58
C GLU A 585 3.14 -4.63 17.07
N ASP A 586 3.35 -5.81 17.65
CA ASP A 586 4.64 -6.19 18.23
C ASP A 586 5.79 -6.27 17.18
N GLU A 587 5.47 -6.57 15.91
CA GLU A 587 6.45 -6.57 14.81
C GLU A 587 6.69 -5.17 14.18
N GLU A 588 5.87 -4.15 14.49
CA GLU A 588 5.93 -2.82 13.83
C GLU A 588 7.06 -1.91 14.35
N ALA A 589 7.97 -2.40 15.20
CA ALA A 589 9.03 -1.69 15.94
C ALA A 589 10.02 -0.79 15.14
N THR A 590 9.77 -0.56 13.86
CA THR A 590 10.46 0.41 12.98
C THR A 590 9.46 1.47 12.45
N VAL A 591 8.57 1.94 13.34
CA VAL A 591 7.63 3.05 13.12
C VAL A 591 8.40 4.37 12.89
N ALA A 592 7.77 5.33 12.21
CA ALA A 592 8.27 6.70 12.16
C ALA A 592 8.25 7.33 13.56
N ASN A 593 9.27 8.11 13.92
CA ASN A 593 9.29 8.84 15.19
C ASN A 593 8.36 10.07 15.12
N HIS A 594 7.05 9.85 15.31
CA HIS A 594 6.04 10.90 15.21
C HIS A 594 6.26 12.04 16.23
N LEU A 595 6.81 11.77 17.41
CA LEU A 595 7.17 12.82 18.38
C LEU A 595 8.34 13.70 17.89
N ALA A 596 9.36 13.15 17.23
CA ALA A 596 10.39 13.97 16.60
C ALA A 596 9.82 14.84 15.46
N GLY A 597 8.88 14.31 14.67
CA GLY A 597 8.13 15.07 13.69
C GLY A 597 7.34 16.23 14.29
N ALA A 598 6.57 15.96 15.35
CA ALA A 598 5.81 16.98 16.08
C ALA A 598 6.73 18.05 16.68
N LYS A 599 7.86 17.66 17.31
CA LYS A 599 8.90 18.60 17.78
C LYS A 599 9.38 19.50 16.64
N ALA A 600 9.76 18.92 15.50
CA ALA A 600 10.27 19.68 14.36
C ALA A 600 9.26 20.68 13.80
N MET A 601 7.96 20.40 13.92
CA MET A 601 6.90 21.35 13.58
C MET A 601 6.74 22.45 14.63
N ILE A 602 6.61 22.08 15.91
CA ILE A 602 6.47 23.01 17.05
C ILE A 602 7.61 24.04 17.09
N VAL A 603 8.86 23.58 16.88
CA VAL A 603 10.05 24.45 16.86
C VAL A 603 10.06 25.40 15.65
N ARG A 604 9.47 25.00 14.52
CA ARG A 604 9.37 25.84 13.31
C ARG A 604 8.26 26.89 13.40
N SER A 605 7.22 26.66 14.21
CA SER A 605 6.11 27.61 14.45
C SER A 605 6.33 28.57 15.63
N GLN A 606 7.50 28.58 16.27
CA GLN A 606 7.77 29.48 17.39
C GLN A 606 7.74 30.96 16.94
N GLY A 607 6.79 31.72 17.49
CA GLY A 607 6.54 33.12 17.14
C GLY A 607 5.33 33.36 16.23
N GLU A 608 4.55 32.33 15.89
CA GLU A 608 3.30 32.47 15.12
C GLU A 608 2.06 32.66 16.02
N ASP A 609 1.19 33.61 15.66
CA ASP A 609 0.01 34.02 16.47
C ASP A 609 -0.97 32.89 16.83
N TRP A 610 -1.03 31.83 16.01
CA TRP A 610 -1.98 30.73 16.21
C TRP A 610 -1.72 29.89 17.47
N LEU A 611 -0.50 29.94 18.03
CA LEU A 611 -0.13 29.23 19.26
C LEU A 611 -0.93 29.71 20.49
N ALA A 612 -1.56 30.90 20.43
CA ALA A 612 -2.47 31.40 21.45
C ALA A 612 -3.87 30.72 21.43
N GLY A 613 -4.17 29.93 20.40
CA GLY A 613 -5.46 29.24 20.26
C GLY A 613 -5.61 28.05 21.22
N SER A 614 -6.83 27.80 21.71
CA SER A 614 -7.10 26.68 22.64
C SER A 614 -6.88 25.30 22.01
N GLY A 615 -7.02 25.15 20.69
CA GLY A 615 -6.64 23.93 19.97
C GLY A 615 -5.12 23.72 19.90
N ALA A 616 -4.34 24.80 19.76
CA ALA A 616 -2.88 24.75 19.86
C ALA A 616 -2.43 24.35 21.28
N GLN A 617 -3.05 24.94 22.32
CA GLN A 617 -2.80 24.59 23.72
C GLN A 617 -3.13 23.11 24.01
N PHE A 618 -4.26 22.61 23.51
CA PHE A 618 -4.60 21.19 23.56
C PHE A 618 -3.51 20.32 22.91
N LEU A 619 -3.08 20.64 21.68
CA LEU A 619 -2.04 19.87 20.98
C LEU A 619 -0.67 19.92 21.68
N MET A 620 -0.29 21.07 22.23
CA MET A 620 0.93 21.24 23.01
C MET A 620 0.90 20.41 24.30
N SER A 621 -0.23 20.40 25.02
CA SER A 621 -0.39 19.57 26.22
C SER A 621 -0.32 18.07 25.90
N LEU A 622 -0.94 17.64 24.79
CA LEU A 622 -0.91 16.25 24.32
C LEU A 622 0.50 15.84 23.87
N PHE A 623 1.25 16.75 23.26
CA PHE A 623 2.67 16.55 22.94
C PHE A 623 3.51 16.37 24.21
N ALA A 624 3.38 17.28 25.18
CA ALA A 624 4.13 17.24 26.43
C ALA A 624 3.85 15.95 27.23
N TYR A 625 2.59 15.56 27.38
CA TYR A 625 2.20 14.29 28.02
C TYR A 625 2.87 13.09 27.37
N HIS A 626 2.77 12.94 26.04
CA HIS A 626 3.39 11.81 25.33
C HIS A 626 4.93 11.86 25.33
N ASP A 627 5.55 13.03 25.30
CA ASP A 627 7.01 13.18 25.32
C ASP A 627 7.60 12.88 26.71
N ILE A 628 7.01 13.44 27.79
CA ILE A 628 7.45 13.18 29.17
C ILE A 628 7.35 11.68 29.48
N LEU A 629 6.23 11.04 29.19
CA LEU A 629 6.08 9.60 29.45
C LEU A 629 6.91 8.72 28.51
N SER A 630 7.13 9.13 27.25
CA SER A 630 8.09 8.44 26.37
C SER A 630 9.54 8.64 26.84
N SER A 631 9.88 9.73 27.53
CA SER A 631 11.23 9.95 28.09
C SER A 631 11.60 8.88 29.13
N VAL A 632 10.63 8.44 29.94
CA VAL A 632 10.76 7.33 30.88
C VAL A 632 11.06 6.02 30.14
N SER A 633 10.31 5.70 29.08
CA SER A 633 10.57 4.53 28.22
C SER A 633 11.91 4.57 27.50
N ARG A 634 12.46 5.76 27.21
CA ARG A 634 13.77 5.95 26.58
C ARG A 634 14.94 5.93 27.59
N GLY A 635 14.69 6.29 28.85
CA GLY A 635 15.75 6.64 29.80
C GLY A 635 16.57 7.87 29.34
N SER A 636 15.91 8.82 28.69
CA SER A 636 16.50 10.05 28.13
C SER A 636 15.82 11.28 28.71
N THR A 637 16.32 12.48 28.39
CA THR A 637 15.51 13.69 28.55
C THR A 637 14.21 13.59 27.71
N PRO A 638 13.18 14.38 28.04
CA PRO A 638 12.17 14.80 27.07
C PRO A 638 12.80 15.47 25.83
N LEU A 639 12.02 15.60 24.76
CA LEU A 639 12.41 16.18 23.47
C LEU A 639 12.36 17.71 23.45
N LEU A 640 11.47 18.32 24.23
CA LEU A 640 11.47 19.75 24.57
C LEU A 640 11.72 19.90 26.07
N ASP A 641 12.12 21.09 26.53
CA ASP A 641 12.09 21.38 27.97
C ASP A 641 10.68 21.85 28.35
N HIS A 642 10.19 21.39 29.49
CA HIS A 642 8.81 21.59 29.96
C HIS A 642 8.77 22.31 31.32
N GLU A 643 9.92 22.77 31.85
CA GLU A 643 10.08 23.21 33.24
C GLU A 643 9.20 24.37 33.73
N THR A 644 8.54 25.13 32.85
CA THR A 644 7.75 26.32 33.23
C THR A 644 6.33 26.42 32.63
N ASP A 645 5.94 25.59 31.67
CA ASP A 645 4.83 25.91 30.75
C ASP A 645 3.90 24.71 30.43
N PHE A 646 3.51 23.96 31.48
CA PHE A 646 2.58 22.82 31.36
C PHE A 646 1.52 22.88 32.47
N THR A 647 0.41 23.58 32.19
CA THR A 647 -0.64 23.89 33.18
C THR A 647 -1.74 22.84 33.30
N ALA A 648 -1.92 21.97 32.29
CA ALA A 648 -3.00 20.98 32.23
C ALA A 648 -2.70 19.85 31.23
N ILE A 649 -3.20 18.65 31.51
CA ILE A 649 -3.29 17.55 30.53
C ILE A 649 -4.53 17.78 29.66
N GLU A 650 -4.43 17.58 28.34
CA GLU A 650 -5.49 17.88 27.35
C GLU A 650 -6.03 19.33 27.42
N GLY A 651 -5.28 20.27 28.01
CA GLY A 651 -5.74 21.65 28.24
C GLY A 651 -6.85 21.80 29.30
N GLU A 652 -7.20 20.73 30.03
CA GLU A 652 -8.26 20.75 31.05
C GLU A 652 -7.69 21.05 32.44
N HIS A 653 -7.95 22.26 32.97
CA HIS A 653 -7.40 22.74 34.24
C HIS A 653 -7.69 21.83 35.44
N SER A 654 -8.78 21.05 35.40
CA SER A 654 -9.10 20.04 36.41
C SER A 654 -8.04 18.92 36.53
N LEU A 655 -7.13 18.77 35.57
CA LEU A 655 -6.03 17.79 35.61
C LEU A 655 -4.68 18.37 36.05
N ALA A 656 -4.66 19.61 36.57
CA ALA A 656 -3.44 20.30 37.00
C ALA A 656 -2.66 19.54 38.09
N SER A 657 -3.34 18.86 39.01
CA SER A 657 -2.71 18.00 40.04
C SER A 657 -1.82 16.91 39.43
N ILE A 658 -2.33 16.19 38.41
CA ILE A 658 -1.58 15.16 37.67
C ILE A 658 -0.48 15.80 36.81
N ALA A 659 -0.75 16.95 36.18
CA ALA A 659 0.23 17.69 35.37
C ALA A 659 1.46 18.11 36.19
N ASN A 660 1.25 18.59 37.42
CA ASN A 660 2.31 18.94 38.36
C ASN A 660 3.23 17.76 38.70
N VAL A 661 2.70 16.54 38.83
CA VAL A 661 3.54 15.34 39.03
C VAL A 661 4.35 15.01 37.77
N LEU A 662 3.76 15.14 36.57
CA LEU A 662 4.47 14.88 35.31
C LEU A 662 5.67 15.83 35.09
N LEU A 663 5.60 17.08 35.55
CA LEU A 663 6.76 17.98 35.57
C LEU A 663 7.93 17.45 36.43
N VAL A 664 7.61 16.79 37.54
CA VAL A 664 8.62 16.14 38.40
C VAL A 664 9.14 14.84 37.77
N VAL A 665 8.31 14.11 37.01
CA VAL A 665 8.76 12.96 36.19
C VAL A 665 9.73 13.43 35.09
N ALA A 666 9.47 14.56 34.43
CA ALA A 666 10.37 15.16 33.44
C ALA A 666 11.74 15.52 34.05
N GLN A 667 11.75 16.15 35.23
CA GLN A 667 12.96 16.46 35.99
C GLN A 667 13.71 15.18 36.41
N THR A 668 12.98 14.12 36.78
CA THR A 668 13.57 12.81 37.13
C THR A 668 14.22 12.15 35.90
N SER A 669 13.61 12.22 34.71
CA SER A 669 14.21 11.76 33.45
C SER A 669 15.46 12.57 33.06
N LYS A 670 15.48 13.89 33.32
CA LYS A 670 16.64 14.77 33.12
C LYS A 670 17.81 14.38 34.04
N LEU A 671 17.54 14.08 35.31
CA LEU A 671 18.51 13.50 36.25
C LEU A 671 19.00 12.11 35.81
N GLN A 672 18.09 11.21 35.40
CA GLN A 672 18.46 9.87 34.94
C GLN A 672 19.39 9.90 33.73
N HIS A 673 19.12 10.77 32.76
CA HIS A 673 19.96 10.92 31.58
C HIS A 673 21.36 11.41 31.96
N THR A 674 21.46 12.38 32.87
CA THR A 674 22.74 12.90 33.38
C THR A 674 23.57 11.81 34.04
N ILE A 675 22.97 11.05 34.98
CA ILE A 675 23.61 9.92 35.66
C ILE A 675 24.08 8.85 34.64
N LYS A 676 23.24 8.48 33.67
CA LYS A 676 23.56 7.47 32.64
C LYS A 676 24.70 7.94 31.72
N MET A 677 24.65 9.18 31.23
CA MET A 677 25.71 9.73 30.38
C MET A 677 27.04 9.80 31.13
N ARG A 678 27.05 10.30 32.37
CA ARG A 678 28.27 10.38 33.21
C ARG A 678 28.86 9.00 33.46
N ARG A 679 28.05 8.03 33.88
CA ARG A 679 28.49 6.64 34.11
C ARG A 679 29.06 5.99 32.84
N SER A 680 28.58 6.37 31.65
CA SER A 680 29.17 5.90 30.37
C SER A 680 30.54 6.51 30.06
N LEU A 681 30.76 7.78 30.43
CA LEU A 681 32.00 8.53 30.16
C LEU A 681 33.09 8.31 31.22
N SER A 682 32.74 7.88 32.43
CA SER A 682 33.70 7.58 33.50
C SER A 682 33.24 6.38 34.36
N PRO A 683 33.35 5.14 33.84
CA PRO A 683 32.88 3.94 34.54
C PRO A 683 33.57 3.66 35.89
N SER A 684 34.72 4.27 36.14
CA SER A 684 35.50 4.15 37.38
C SER A 684 34.95 4.97 38.56
N VAL A 685 33.92 5.81 38.36
CA VAL A 685 33.30 6.64 39.41
C VAL A 685 31.81 6.27 39.57
N PRO A 686 31.49 5.16 40.26
CA PRO A 686 30.12 4.64 40.35
C PRO A 686 29.20 5.47 41.26
N ALA A 687 29.78 6.15 42.25
CA ALA A 687 29.09 7.03 43.19
C ALA A 687 28.39 8.20 42.48
N LEU A 688 27.40 8.79 43.16
CA LEU A 688 26.69 9.99 42.74
C LEU A 688 27.53 11.24 43.04
N THR A 689 27.39 12.29 42.22
CA THR A 689 27.99 13.60 42.51
C THR A 689 27.17 14.37 43.56
N GLU A 690 27.75 15.43 44.11
CA GLU A 690 27.04 16.35 45.01
C GLU A 690 25.83 16.99 44.30
N ASP A 691 25.99 17.42 43.05
CA ASP A 691 24.94 17.97 42.18
C ASP A 691 23.82 16.96 41.86
N GLU A 692 24.16 15.70 41.55
CA GLU A 692 23.18 14.63 41.35
C GLU A 692 22.37 14.37 42.64
N ASN A 693 23.01 14.44 43.81
CA ASN A 693 22.35 14.29 45.11
C ASN A 693 21.50 15.51 45.49
N THR A 694 21.96 16.73 45.24
CA THR A 694 21.19 17.97 45.45
C THR A 694 19.94 17.96 44.57
N THR A 695 20.09 17.59 43.30
CA THR A 695 18.97 17.46 42.35
C THR A 695 17.98 16.39 42.81
N GLY A 696 18.45 15.19 43.16
CA GLY A 696 17.58 14.11 43.67
C GLY A 696 16.81 14.49 44.94
N THR A 697 17.49 15.16 45.88
CA THR A 697 16.89 15.68 47.13
C THR A 697 15.81 16.73 46.83
N HIS A 698 16.07 17.64 45.90
CA HIS A 698 15.11 18.68 45.51
C HIS A 698 13.86 18.09 44.83
N ILE A 699 14.02 17.08 43.97
CA ILE A 699 12.90 16.35 43.35
C ILE A 699 12.09 15.59 44.42
N GLN A 700 12.76 14.94 45.38
CA GLN A 700 12.10 14.27 46.51
C GLN A 700 11.28 15.26 47.36
N GLN A 701 11.85 16.43 47.67
CA GLN A 701 11.17 17.48 48.43
C GLN A 701 9.91 17.99 47.72
N LYS A 702 9.93 18.15 46.38
CA LYS A 702 8.72 18.49 45.60
C LYS A 702 7.61 17.45 45.76
N LEU A 703 7.93 16.16 45.67
CA LEU A 703 6.94 15.08 45.83
C LEU A 703 6.40 14.96 47.27
N LEU A 704 7.19 15.35 48.27
CA LEU A 704 6.77 15.41 49.68
C LEU A 704 5.92 16.65 50.00
N ALA A 705 6.10 17.75 49.27
CA ALA A 705 5.34 18.99 49.42
C ALA A 705 3.99 19.01 48.65
N MET A 706 3.73 18.01 47.82
CA MET A 706 2.45 17.82 47.13
C MET A 706 1.41 17.21 48.09
N ASP A 707 0.33 17.94 48.35
CA ASP A 707 -0.84 17.51 49.10
C ASP A 707 -2.10 17.73 48.25
N PHE A 708 -2.74 16.63 47.81
CA PHE A 708 -3.98 16.68 47.05
C PHE A 708 -5.24 16.56 47.92
N ALA A 709 -5.08 16.23 49.21
CA ALA A 709 -6.16 16.05 50.18
C ALA A 709 -6.63 17.37 50.78
N THR A 710 -5.73 18.30 51.11
CA THR A 710 -6.10 19.61 51.68
C THR A 710 -6.41 20.69 50.64
N CYS A 711 -6.18 20.41 49.35
CA CYS A 711 -6.40 21.38 48.26
C CYS A 711 -7.89 21.75 48.11
N LYS A 712 -8.26 22.83 48.84
CA LYS A 712 -9.47 23.63 48.73
C LYS A 712 -9.11 24.95 48.06
N GLN A 713 -8.97 24.95 46.74
CA GLN A 713 -9.20 26.19 45.99
C GLN A 713 -10.72 26.39 45.87
N GLU A 714 -11.15 27.65 45.86
CA GLU A 714 -12.57 27.99 46.09
C GLU A 714 -13.44 27.89 44.82
N ASP A 715 -12.83 27.63 43.66
CA ASP A 715 -13.51 27.22 42.44
C ASP A 715 -13.67 25.68 42.38
N GLU A 716 -14.86 25.24 42.00
CA GLU A 716 -15.24 23.82 41.86
C GLU A 716 -14.42 23.11 40.76
N GLN A 717 -14.17 21.79 40.90
CA GLN A 717 -14.32 20.74 39.83
C GLN A 717 -13.41 19.49 39.94
N GLU A 718 -12.37 19.43 40.80
CA GLU A 718 -11.60 18.18 40.96
C GLU A 718 -12.45 17.06 41.58
N THR A 719 -12.71 16.00 40.81
CA THR A 719 -13.44 14.81 41.26
C THR A 719 -12.57 13.91 42.16
N PRO A 720 -13.17 13.02 42.98
CA PRO A 720 -12.41 12.07 43.79
C PRO A 720 -11.44 11.22 42.96
N ASP A 721 -11.86 10.78 41.78
CA ASP A 721 -11.02 10.02 40.84
C ASP A 721 -9.75 10.79 40.46
N ILE A 722 -9.82 12.10 40.19
CA ILE A 722 -8.64 12.92 39.85
C ILE A 722 -7.63 12.89 40.99
N LYS A 723 -8.09 13.10 42.23
CA LYS A 723 -7.22 13.14 43.41
C LYS A 723 -6.58 11.79 43.70
N LEU A 724 -7.35 10.69 43.57
CA LEU A 724 -6.84 9.32 43.67
C LEU A 724 -5.81 9.02 42.56
N THR A 725 -6.05 9.47 41.33
CA THR A 725 -5.08 9.33 40.22
C THR A 725 -3.81 10.16 40.45
N ALA A 726 -3.93 11.39 40.95
CA ALA A 726 -2.78 12.25 41.26
C ALA A 726 -1.89 11.66 42.37
N GLU A 727 -2.49 11.09 43.43
CA GLU A 727 -1.75 10.35 44.45
C GLU A 727 -1.04 9.10 43.89
N ALA A 728 -1.72 8.30 43.06
CA ALA A 728 -1.10 7.17 42.38
C ALA A 728 0.09 7.60 41.49
N TYR A 729 -0.04 8.72 40.78
CA TYR A 729 1.06 9.34 40.02
C TYR A 729 2.22 9.77 40.93
N ARG A 730 1.93 10.40 42.08
CA ARG A 730 2.95 10.87 43.04
C ARG A 730 3.75 9.71 43.63
N HIS A 731 3.07 8.63 44.02
CA HIS A 731 3.72 7.41 44.51
C HIS A 731 4.52 6.69 43.40
N ALA A 732 4.03 6.64 42.15
CA ALA A 732 4.81 6.16 41.02
C ALA A 732 6.06 7.02 40.73
N ALA A 733 5.97 8.35 40.91
CA ALA A 733 7.10 9.26 40.76
C ALA A 733 8.18 9.03 41.83
N PHE A 734 7.81 8.74 43.09
CA PHE A 734 8.77 8.31 44.12
C PHE A 734 9.50 7.02 43.73
N ILE A 735 8.77 6.01 43.25
CA ILE A 735 9.38 4.74 42.78
C ILE A 735 10.38 5.00 41.64
N TYR A 736 9.99 5.81 40.64
CA TYR A 736 10.86 6.18 39.52
C TYR A 736 12.09 7.00 39.95
N LEU A 737 11.93 7.91 40.92
CA LEU A 737 13.02 8.69 41.49
C LEU A 737 14.00 7.80 42.26
N TYR A 738 13.53 6.95 43.17
CA TYR A 738 14.42 6.09 43.96
C TYR A 738 15.13 5.04 43.10
N ARG A 739 14.46 4.54 42.04
CA ARG A 739 15.08 3.73 40.98
C ARG A 739 16.17 4.47 40.20
N THR A 740 16.00 5.78 39.98
CA THR A 740 16.88 6.62 39.17
C THR A 740 18.09 7.14 39.95
N TRP A 741 17.84 7.67 41.14
CA TRP A 741 18.80 8.39 41.97
C TRP A 741 19.52 7.43 42.92
N LEU A 742 18.76 6.67 43.72
CA LEU A 742 19.31 5.85 44.82
C LEU A 742 19.65 4.40 44.41
N ASP A 743 19.29 3.98 43.19
CA ASP A 743 19.43 2.60 42.68
C ASP A 743 18.72 1.54 43.56
N ILE A 744 17.62 1.95 44.22
CA ILE A 744 16.79 1.06 45.06
C ILE A 744 15.43 0.79 44.43
N GLY A 745 14.88 -0.38 44.73
CA GLY A 745 13.53 -0.82 44.39
C GLY A 745 13.15 -2.00 45.28
N ALA A 746 12.09 -2.74 44.93
CA ALA A 746 11.68 -3.90 45.72
C ALA A 746 12.82 -4.94 45.84
N PRO A 747 13.12 -5.44 47.06
CA PRO A 747 12.27 -5.45 48.26
C PRO A 747 12.60 -4.36 49.30
N ASN A 748 13.19 -3.22 48.91
CA ASN A 748 13.51 -2.13 49.85
C ASN A 748 12.23 -1.58 50.52
N PRO A 749 12.16 -1.46 51.87
CA PRO A 749 10.95 -1.04 52.57
C PRO A 749 10.36 0.31 52.13
N ILE A 750 11.21 1.29 51.77
CA ILE A 750 10.77 2.60 51.30
C ILE A 750 10.09 2.45 49.93
N SER A 751 10.66 1.64 49.04
CA SER A 751 10.04 1.32 47.76
C SER A 751 8.73 0.55 47.93
N MET A 752 8.67 -0.39 48.88
CA MET A 752 7.47 -1.20 49.15
C MET A 752 6.27 -0.35 49.58
N ASP A 753 6.43 0.59 50.52
CA ASP A 753 5.33 1.49 50.91
C ASP A 753 4.78 2.27 49.70
N HIS A 754 5.64 2.87 48.88
CA HIS A 754 5.16 3.58 47.70
C HIS A 754 4.47 2.66 46.67
N ILE A 755 4.85 1.38 46.57
CA ILE A 755 4.17 0.39 45.70
C ILE A 755 2.77 0.09 46.25
N ASP A 756 2.65 -0.25 47.53
CA ASP A 756 1.38 -0.60 48.16
C ASP A 756 0.38 0.57 48.10
N GLN A 757 0.83 1.79 48.44
CA GLN A 757 0.00 3.00 48.36
C GLN A 757 -0.40 3.29 46.91
N CYS A 758 0.52 3.20 45.94
CA CYS A 758 0.20 3.41 44.52
C CYS A 758 -0.92 2.46 44.05
N LEU A 759 -0.82 1.17 44.37
CA LEU A 759 -1.82 0.18 43.99
C LEU A 759 -3.14 0.39 44.73
N ALA A 760 -3.11 0.76 46.02
CA ALA A 760 -4.30 1.05 46.83
C ALA A 760 -5.09 2.29 46.33
N TYR A 761 -4.41 3.35 45.87
CA TYR A 761 -5.08 4.49 45.23
C TYR A 761 -5.70 4.09 43.88
N LEU A 762 -4.97 3.32 43.05
CA LEU A 762 -5.46 2.84 41.76
C LEU A 762 -6.66 1.88 41.88
N GLN A 763 -6.78 1.15 43.00
CA GLN A 763 -7.89 0.24 43.29
C GLN A 763 -9.21 0.98 43.59
N GLN A 764 -9.15 2.21 44.11
CA GLN A 764 -10.33 2.98 44.54
C GLN A 764 -11.10 3.64 43.38
N VAL A 765 -10.45 3.85 42.23
CA VAL A 765 -11.07 4.46 41.05
C VAL A 765 -11.85 3.41 40.23
N ASP A 766 -13.11 3.69 39.86
CA ASP A 766 -13.89 2.79 39.00
C ASP A 766 -13.23 2.65 37.61
N VAL A 767 -13.13 1.43 37.10
CA VAL A 767 -12.44 1.11 35.83
C VAL A 767 -13.08 1.76 34.60
N ARG A 768 -14.34 2.20 34.70
CA ARG A 768 -15.06 2.94 33.65
C ARG A 768 -14.72 4.42 33.64
N SER A 769 -14.02 4.94 34.65
CA SER A 769 -13.57 6.34 34.69
C SER A 769 -12.70 6.66 33.48
N PRO A 770 -12.84 7.85 32.84
CA PRO A 770 -11.97 8.26 31.73
C PRO A 770 -10.48 8.19 32.09
N LEU A 771 -10.17 8.66 33.31
CA LEU A 771 -8.85 8.70 33.94
C LEU A 771 -8.14 7.35 34.01
N THR A 772 -8.88 6.24 33.94
CA THR A 772 -8.26 4.90 33.92
C THR A 772 -7.32 4.71 32.72
N THR A 773 -7.46 5.47 31.63
CA THR A 773 -6.45 5.50 30.53
C THR A 773 -5.10 6.04 31.02
N ALA A 774 -5.08 7.04 31.92
CA ALA A 774 -3.86 7.60 32.51
C ALA A 774 -3.18 6.63 33.51
N HIS A 775 -3.88 5.61 34.02
CA HIS A 775 -3.33 4.67 35.01
C HIS A 775 -2.24 3.74 34.47
N ILE A 776 -1.99 3.73 33.16
CA ILE A 776 -0.99 2.84 32.52
C ILE A 776 0.41 3.07 33.11
N TRP A 777 0.86 4.31 33.27
CA TRP A 777 2.20 4.60 33.81
C TRP A 777 2.37 4.25 35.30
N PRO A 778 1.43 4.62 36.22
CA PRO A 778 1.48 4.16 37.60
C PRO A 778 1.39 2.63 37.75
N LEU A 779 0.47 1.96 37.03
CA LEU A 779 0.34 0.50 37.05
C LEU A 779 1.59 -0.20 36.52
N PHE A 780 2.24 0.36 35.50
CA PHE A 780 3.53 -0.14 35.02
C PHE A 780 4.63 0.03 36.07
N THR A 781 4.73 1.22 36.68
CA THR A 781 5.84 1.57 37.56
C THR A 781 5.79 0.80 38.88
N ALA A 782 4.63 0.78 39.56
CA ALA A 782 4.42 -0.05 40.74
C ALA A 782 4.36 -1.54 40.38
N GLY A 783 3.73 -1.90 39.27
CA GLY A 783 3.61 -3.29 38.82
C GLY A 783 4.96 -3.94 38.51
N CYS A 784 5.91 -3.24 37.87
CA CYS A 784 7.27 -3.75 37.65
C CYS A 784 8.04 -4.01 38.95
N GLU A 785 7.66 -3.38 40.06
CA GLU A 785 8.24 -3.62 41.38
C GLU A 785 7.46 -4.63 42.25
N ALA A 786 6.27 -5.08 41.83
CA ALA A 786 5.48 -6.03 42.58
C ALA A 786 6.21 -7.38 42.79
N ILE A 787 6.35 -7.82 44.04
CA ILE A 787 7.10 -9.03 44.41
C ILE A 787 6.22 -10.17 44.93
N ASP A 788 5.13 -9.89 45.66
CA ASP A 788 4.22 -10.92 46.15
C ASP A 788 3.11 -11.25 45.14
N SER A 789 2.44 -12.38 45.38
CA SER A 789 1.37 -12.88 44.52
C SER A 789 0.12 -11.99 44.49
N THR A 790 -0.17 -11.24 45.56
CA THR A 790 -1.37 -10.42 45.70
C THR A 790 -1.24 -9.13 44.89
N GLN A 791 -0.13 -8.39 45.06
CA GLN A 791 0.21 -7.23 44.23
C GLN A 791 0.21 -7.61 42.73
N ARG A 792 0.92 -8.70 42.38
CA ARG A 792 0.99 -9.19 40.99
C ARG A 792 -0.38 -9.56 40.42
N GLN A 793 -1.25 -10.17 41.23
CA GLN A 793 -2.60 -10.54 40.77
C GLN A 793 -3.54 -9.33 40.65
N PHE A 794 -3.45 -8.34 41.53
CA PHE A 794 -4.19 -7.07 41.39
C PHE A 794 -3.84 -6.38 40.06
N VAL A 795 -2.54 -6.25 39.74
CA VAL A 795 -2.09 -5.62 38.48
C VAL A 795 -2.64 -6.36 37.26
N ARG A 796 -2.62 -7.70 37.24
CA ARG A 796 -3.26 -8.50 36.16
C ARG A 796 -4.74 -8.22 36.02
N ASN A 797 -5.48 -8.29 37.13
CA ASN A 797 -6.93 -8.09 37.12
C ASN A 797 -7.26 -6.71 36.56
N ARG A 798 -6.61 -5.67 37.08
CA ARG A 798 -6.83 -4.27 36.66
C ARG A 798 -6.56 -4.04 35.17
N PHE A 799 -5.48 -4.59 34.62
CA PHE A 799 -5.21 -4.47 33.17
C PHE A 799 -6.24 -5.19 32.29
N GLU A 800 -6.78 -6.33 32.71
CA GLU A 800 -7.81 -7.05 31.95
C GLU A 800 -9.21 -6.43 32.12
N GLU A 801 -9.55 -5.87 33.29
CA GLU A 801 -10.74 -5.03 33.49
C GLU A 801 -10.69 -3.78 32.58
N MET A 802 -9.54 -3.08 32.56
CA MET A 802 -9.30 -1.94 31.67
C MET A 802 -9.45 -2.36 30.20
N TYR A 803 -8.93 -3.52 29.80
CA TYR A 803 -9.08 -4.04 28.44
C TYR A 803 -10.53 -4.45 28.12
N ALA A 804 -11.29 -4.94 29.10
CA ALA A 804 -12.70 -5.30 28.93
C ALA A 804 -13.57 -4.08 28.61
N VAL A 805 -13.25 -2.92 29.20
CA VAL A 805 -13.92 -1.63 28.93
C VAL A 805 -13.36 -0.95 27.68
N LYS A 806 -12.06 -0.63 27.67
CA LYS A 806 -11.44 0.28 26.68
C LYS A 806 -10.98 -0.40 25.39
N ARG A 807 -10.87 -1.73 25.35
CA ARG A 807 -10.48 -2.56 24.18
C ARG A 807 -9.15 -2.20 23.47
N PHE A 808 -8.32 -1.32 24.02
CA PHE A 808 -7.02 -0.96 23.43
C PHE A 808 -6.00 -2.10 23.56
N PRO A 809 -5.37 -2.57 22.46
CA PRO A 809 -4.37 -3.63 22.51
C PRO A 809 -3.15 -3.30 23.37
N SER A 810 -2.81 -2.01 23.52
CA SER A 810 -1.72 -1.49 24.36
C SER A 810 -1.71 -2.05 25.77
N LEU A 811 -2.88 -2.14 26.42
CA LEU A 811 -3.05 -2.65 27.78
C LEU A 811 -2.48 -4.07 27.94
N ARG A 812 -2.73 -4.94 26.95
CA ARG A 812 -2.20 -6.31 26.89
C ARG A 812 -0.78 -6.40 26.33
N ARG A 813 -0.19 -5.31 25.82
CA ARG A 813 1.26 -5.20 25.56
C ARG A 813 2.00 -4.85 26.85
N VAL A 814 1.57 -3.78 27.53
CA VAL A 814 2.16 -3.31 28.80
C VAL A 814 2.08 -4.38 29.90
N MET A 815 0.95 -5.09 30.04
CA MET A 815 0.84 -6.21 30.99
C MET A 815 1.91 -7.29 30.73
N ARG A 816 2.10 -7.72 29.46
CA ARG A 816 3.15 -8.70 29.12
C ARG A 816 4.56 -8.17 29.38
N ASP A 817 4.78 -6.88 29.18
CA ASP A 817 6.07 -6.24 29.51
C ASP A 817 6.37 -6.32 31.01
N ILE A 818 5.38 -6.07 31.87
CA ILE A 818 5.49 -6.23 33.33
C ILE A 818 5.76 -7.70 33.70
N GLU A 819 5.07 -8.66 33.09
CA GLU A 819 5.29 -10.09 33.37
C GLU A 819 6.71 -10.56 32.98
N HIS A 820 7.30 -10.01 31.91
CA HIS A 820 8.72 -10.26 31.59
C HIS A 820 9.67 -9.71 32.66
N VAL A 821 9.34 -8.57 33.29
CA VAL A 821 10.12 -7.98 34.38
C VAL A 821 10.02 -8.82 35.64
N TRP A 822 8.84 -9.37 35.97
CA TRP A 822 8.67 -10.34 37.06
C TRP A 822 9.54 -11.59 36.85
N VAL A 823 9.51 -12.20 35.66
CA VAL A 823 10.35 -13.37 35.36
C VAL A 823 11.85 -13.04 35.49
N ALA A 824 12.29 -11.87 35.04
CA ALA A 824 13.68 -11.45 35.20
C ALA A 824 14.07 -11.23 36.68
N LYS A 825 13.18 -10.63 37.48
CA LYS A 825 13.37 -10.43 38.92
C LYS A 825 13.42 -11.73 39.69
N ASP A 826 12.52 -12.67 39.41
CA ASP A 826 12.47 -13.97 40.08
C ASP A 826 13.73 -14.81 39.76
N MET A 827 14.25 -14.74 38.53
CA MET A 827 15.52 -15.39 38.14
C MET A 827 16.75 -14.77 38.83
N GLU A 828 16.81 -13.44 38.94
CA GLU A 828 17.88 -12.74 39.67
C GLU A 828 17.79 -12.98 41.18
N GLN A 829 16.58 -13.10 41.74
CA GLN A 829 16.36 -13.50 43.13
C GLN A 829 16.90 -14.91 43.41
N GLN A 830 16.64 -15.87 42.52
CA GLN A 830 17.12 -17.25 42.65
C GLN A 830 18.64 -17.38 42.51
N THR A 831 19.29 -16.49 41.75
CA THR A 831 20.73 -16.61 41.42
C THR A 831 21.64 -15.71 42.24
N LYS A 832 21.16 -14.56 42.73
CA LYS A 832 21.93 -13.56 43.48
C LYS A 832 21.19 -13.00 44.71
N GLY A 833 20.07 -13.60 45.11
CA GLY A 833 19.29 -13.16 46.27
C GLY A 833 18.58 -11.82 46.06
N GLN A 834 18.14 -11.21 47.16
CA GLN A 834 17.39 -9.95 47.14
C GLN A 834 18.17 -8.81 46.47
N ASP A 835 19.49 -8.74 46.66
CA ASP A 835 20.37 -7.73 46.04
C ASP A 835 20.44 -7.84 44.51
N GLY A 836 20.27 -9.05 43.95
CA GLY A 836 20.17 -9.27 42.51
C GLY A 836 18.83 -8.78 41.97
N MET A 837 17.74 -9.24 42.58
CA MET A 837 16.38 -8.82 42.25
C MET A 837 16.20 -7.30 42.30
N ALA A 838 16.78 -6.66 43.32
CA ALA A 838 16.76 -5.21 43.50
C ALA A 838 17.42 -4.47 42.32
N LYS A 839 18.36 -5.07 41.57
CA LYS A 839 19.13 -4.41 40.50
C LYS A 839 18.60 -4.64 39.08
N VAL A 840 17.38 -5.20 38.93
CA VAL A 840 16.76 -5.40 37.62
C VAL A 840 16.14 -4.10 37.09
N ASP A 841 16.80 -3.45 36.13
CA ASP A 841 16.24 -2.36 35.32
C ASP A 841 15.13 -2.91 34.40
N CYS A 842 13.88 -2.54 34.70
CA CYS A 842 12.69 -2.99 33.97
C CYS A 842 12.68 -2.55 32.50
N ILE A 843 13.13 -1.33 32.20
CA ILE A 843 13.20 -0.78 30.84
C ILE A 843 14.24 -1.55 30.03
N GLN A 844 15.39 -1.88 30.60
CA GLN A 844 16.41 -2.71 29.91
C GLN A 844 15.93 -4.14 29.65
N VAL A 845 15.16 -4.76 30.55
CA VAL A 845 14.53 -6.07 30.29
C VAL A 845 13.61 -5.99 29.06
N ILE A 846 12.76 -4.96 28.99
CA ILE A 846 11.78 -4.84 27.89
C ILE A 846 12.45 -4.45 26.58
N LEU A 847 13.40 -3.50 26.59
CA LEU A 847 14.22 -3.13 25.42
C LEU A 847 15.00 -4.34 24.88
N LYS A 848 15.57 -5.17 25.74
CA LYS A 848 16.29 -6.40 25.36
C LYS A 848 15.35 -7.45 24.76
N ASN A 849 14.13 -7.58 25.28
CA ASN A 849 13.16 -8.59 24.82
C ASN A 849 12.39 -8.18 23.56
N ARG A 850 12.13 -6.88 23.34
CA ARG A 850 11.25 -6.37 22.27
C ARG A 850 11.89 -5.36 21.31
N GLY A 851 13.04 -4.78 21.64
CA GLY A 851 13.73 -3.82 20.78
C GLY A 851 13.01 -2.48 20.59
N ARG A 852 12.04 -2.13 21.44
CA ARG A 852 11.30 -0.87 21.37
C ARG A 852 10.89 -0.35 22.76
N GLU A 853 10.59 0.96 22.81
CA GLU A 853 10.01 1.65 23.96
C GLU A 853 8.68 1.02 24.44
N VAL A 854 8.41 1.12 25.74
CA VAL A 854 7.12 0.76 26.36
C VAL A 854 6.06 1.83 26.01
N ASP A 855 4.82 1.39 25.80
CA ASP A 855 3.69 2.28 25.50
C ASP A 855 3.04 2.80 26.80
N LEU A 856 3.74 3.71 27.48
CA LEU A 856 3.33 4.27 28.79
C LEU A 856 2.36 5.46 28.67
N ALA A 857 2.10 5.93 27.45
CA ALA A 857 1.42 7.18 27.11
C ALA A 857 0.39 6.97 26.00
#